data_AF-A0A2V8P0B0-F1
#
_entry.id   AF-A0A2V8P0B0-F1
#
_cell.length_a   1.000
_cell.length_b   1.000
_cell.length_c   1.000
_cell.angle_alpha   90.00
_cell.angle_beta   90.00
_cell.angle_gamma   90.00
#
_symmetry.space_group_name_H-M   'P 1'
#
loop_
_entity.id
_entity.type
_entity.pdbx_description
1 polymer ?
#
loop_
_entity_poly.entity_id
_entity_poly.type
_entity_poly.pdbx_seq_one_letter_code
_entity_poly.pdbx_strand_id
1 'polypeptide(L)'
;MNGISLSEIPNSTVKSTVVNTTGKHERNLCDRNEEGGFRGMNSHIWCELVTDFSRLEELSTQWQRWISDNPQVTIFQQWEWVSAFWKAHGSSLSLCSLAVHQNEKILGILPLVRRGERIEFLGSPDSDYNDLLCEEGFEAPVLETALNFLLQSPIQWKSGLLNNIPEHSRIIRTIPALSPKTRRHLQLAFQCPSAALVIDQNRIEMLEALINKDQLKRYHKKLQKVGSLAFRHFQTRDEAREHLDRFFHQHITRWAMNGQRSQFLQKDCRALYEALIEEFDPRKQLRFGVLELDSQPIAYHFGFQLDGTLTWYKPAFDVNYWEYCPGEVLIRSLLQYAKEEALAEFDFTLGDEPFKGRFANQVRQNYVLHLERHPAHIRSRFRAVWRRAEHVVRQKPEWKAFLKDKVRRLDDFAFHLRRLHGGVSLVQNCLNIARMVCGWIWSRDEVLFHASLGKTNVAASAVDIVPGTLDDIASLSVEFGFFLNAKELAEYRRRLKQGDRLFIARGPSGEAWVFWLRWRSEITVRELGSDCKLPLSAPSLVVEECWTAPHAGVRQVPAEALRALVGHLAGNQIWIYHVHGRGSLDQAIKDAGLDFRYRFIRRGFLRRFRRSLVTAPANSDEPRQEEPGEVIGASS
;
A
#
# COMPACT_ATOMS: atom_id res chain seq x y z
N MET A 1 -21.86 7.30 -51.57
CA MET A 1 -21.91 5.83 -51.46
C MET A 1 -21.57 5.47 -50.02
N ASN A 2 -22.61 5.07 -49.28
CA ASN A 2 -22.69 4.20 -48.08
C ASN A 2 -21.52 4.29 -47.07
N GLY A 3 -21.68 4.82 -45.84
CA GLY A 3 -22.68 4.43 -44.83
C GLY A 3 -22.28 3.07 -44.24
N ILE A 4 -21.86 2.96 -42.97
CA ILE A 4 -22.75 2.68 -41.83
C ILE A 4 -22.07 3.08 -40.50
N SER A 5 -22.83 3.81 -39.69
CA SER A 5 -22.63 4.12 -38.27
C SER A 5 -22.91 2.88 -37.40
N LEU A 6 -22.09 2.58 -36.38
CA LEU A 6 -22.40 1.61 -35.32
C LEU A 6 -22.80 2.37 -34.06
N SER A 7 -23.98 2.97 -34.13
CA SER A 7 -24.82 3.36 -33.01
C SER A 7 -26.09 2.50 -33.10
N GLU A 8 -26.63 2.08 -31.95
CA GLU A 8 -27.84 1.25 -31.76
C GLU A 8 -27.56 -0.26 -31.49
N ILE A 9 -27.36 -0.57 -30.21
CA ILE A 9 -27.87 -1.81 -29.63
C ILE A 9 -29.18 -1.41 -28.91
N PRO A 10 -30.32 -2.09 -29.12
CA PRO A 10 -31.58 -1.66 -28.52
C PRO A 10 -31.55 -1.86 -27.00
N ASN A 11 -32.21 -0.94 -26.27
CA ASN A 11 -32.68 -1.13 -24.89
C ASN A 11 -33.72 -2.27 -24.84
N SER A 12 -33.29 -3.52 -25.02
CA SER A 12 -34.14 -4.69 -24.84
C SER A 12 -33.78 -5.36 -23.51
N THR A 13 -34.69 -5.28 -22.53
CA THR A 13 -34.67 -6.11 -21.33
C THR A 13 -34.62 -7.58 -21.75
N VAL A 14 -33.46 -8.22 -21.62
CA VAL A 14 -33.33 -9.66 -21.92
C VAL A 14 -33.95 -10.43 -20.76
N LYS A 15 -35.23 -10.80 -20.90
CA LYS A 15 -35.93 -11.71 -19.99
C LYS A 15 -35.69 -13.13 -20.45
N SER A 16 -35.14 -14.00 -19.60
CA SER A 16 -35.08 -15.44 -19.87
C SER A 16 -35.83 -16.23 -18.80
N THR A 17 -36.76 -17.05 -19.25
CA THR A 17 -37.58 -17.98 -18.45
C THR A 17 -36.83 -19.29 -18.23
N VAL A 18 -36.61 -19.68 -16.98
CA VAL A 18 -36.20 -21.06 -16.63
C VAL A 18 -37.45 -21.82 -16.21
N VAL A 19 -37.94 -22.70 -17.08
CA VAL A 19 -39.08 -23.59 -16.78
C VAL A 19 -38.59 -24.73 -15.88
N ASN A 20 -39.20 -24.87 -14.70
CA ASN A 20 -39.00 -26.03 -13.84
C ASN A 20 -39.45 -27.32 -14.56
N THR A 21 -38.52 -28.22 -14.85
CA THR A 21 -38.83 -29.59 -15.28
C THR A 21 -39.19 -30.44 -14.06
N THR A 22 -40.48 -30.62 -13.79
CA THR A 22 -40.97 -31.77 -13.01
C THR A 22 -40.91 -33.02 -13.89
N GLY A 23 -39.89 -33.85 -13.69
CA GLY A 23 -39.75 -35.15 -14.36
C GLY A 23 -40.48 -36.25 -13.59
N LYS A 24 -41.59 -36.74 -14.17
CA LYS A 24 -42.32 -37.94 -13.77
C LYS A 24 -41.44 -39.21 -13.94
N HIS A 25 -41.48 -40.09 -12.95
CA HIS A 25 -41.49 -41.53 -13.19
C HIS A 25 -42.61 -42.16 -12.35
N GLU A 26 -43.69 -42.54 -13.04
CA GLU A 26 -44.75 -43.41 -12.52
C GLU A 26 -44.27 -44.87 -12.55
N ARG A 27 -44.55 -45.61 -11.47
CA ARG A 27 -45.12 -46.96 -11.56
C ARG A 27 -45.82 -47.34 -10.24
N ASN A 28 -47.14 -47.50 -10.36
CA ASN A 28 -48.08 -48.35 -9.61
C ASN A 28 -48.20 -48.18 -8.08
N LEU A 29 -49.36 -47.73 -7.61
CA LEU A 29 -50.39 -48.59 -6.99
C LEU A 29 -51.70 -47.79 -6.81
N CYS A 30 -52.83 -48.46 -6.99
CA CYS A 30 -54.19 -47.95 -6.78
C CYS A 30 -54.39 -47.41 -5.36
N ASP A 31 -55.09 -46.28 -5.21
CA ASP A 31 -56.42 -46.26 -4.59
C ASP A 31 -57.12 -44.90 -4.72
N ARG A 32 -58.46 -44.95 -4.70
CA ARG A 32 -59.39 -43.83 -4.82
C ARG A 32 -59.34 -42.93 -3.58
N ASN A 33 -59.45 -41.60 -3.76
CA ASN A 33 -60.50 -40.75 -3.16
C ASN A 33 -60.23 -39.24 -3.33
N GLU A 34 -61.32 -38.55 -3.72
CA GLU A 34 -61.81 -37.25 -3.24
C GLU A 34 -61.07 -35.93 -3.54
N GLU A 35 -61.76 -35.15 -4.37
CA GLU A 35 -62.01 -33.70 -4.36
C GLU A 35 -61.24 -32.82 -3.34
N GLY A 36 -60.46 -31.88 -3.88
CA GLY A 36 -59.82 -30.81 -3.13
C GLY A 36 -58.99 -29.90 -4.05
N GLY A 37 -59.66 -29.21 -4.98
CA GLY A 37 -59.02 -28.35 -5.98
C GLY A 37 -58.40 -27.09 -5.39
N PHE A 38 -57.17 -27.17 -4.87
CA PHE A 38 -56.28 -26.01 -4.77
C PHE A 38 -55.61 -25.81 -6.13
N ARG A 39 -56.08 -24.82 -6.90
CA ARG A 39 -55.34 -24.30 -8.07
C ARG A 39 -54.01 -23.73 -7.56
N GLY A 40 -52.94 -24.52 -7.60
CA GLY A 40 -51.58 -24.00 -7.48
C GLY A 40 -51.31 -23.05 -8.63
N MET A 41 -51.30 -21.74 -8.37
CA MET A 41 -50.67 -20.78 -9.26
C MET A 41 -49.20 -21.18 -9.37
N ASN A 42 -48.78 -21.71 -10.52
CA ASN A 42 -47.37 -21.95 -10.81
C ASN A 42 -46.62 -20.62 -10.71
N SER A 43 -45.90 -20.41 -9.60
CA SER A 43 -45.09 -19.21 -9.42
C SER A 43 -43.85 -19.29 -10.31
N HIS A 44 -43.73 -18.38 -11.27
CA HIS A 44 -42.65 -18.39 -12.25
C HIS A 44 -41.48 -17.53 -11.76
N ILE A 45 -40.32 -18.14 -11.52
CA ILE A 45 -39.09 -17.44 -11.14
C ILE A 45 -38.26 -17.15 -12.41
N TRP A 46 -37.79 -15.92 -12.56
CA TRP A 46 -36.98 -15.49 -13.71
C TRP A 46 -35.94 -14.44 -13.33
N CYS A 47 -34.97 -14.24 -14.21
CA CYS A 47 -33.86 -13.31 -14.00
C CYS A 47 -33.89 -12.17 -15.03
N GLU A 48 -33.75 -10.94 -14.54
CA GLU A 48 -33.52 -9.71 -15.30
C GLU A 48 -32.02 -9.37 -15.25
N LEU A 49 -31.41 -9.16 -16.41
CA LEU A 49 -30.08 -8.58 -16.50
C LEU A 49 -30.18 -7.04 -16.47
N VAL A 50 -29.71 -6.45 -15.38
CA VAL A 50 -29.66 -5.00 -15.18
C VAL A 50 -28.32 -4.47 -15.69
N THR A 51 -28.36 -3.72 -16.80
CA THR A 51 -27.19 -3.11 -17.47
C THR A 51 -27.16 -1.59 -17.38
N ASP A 52 -28.26 -0.97 -16.96
CA ASP A 52 -28.39 0.46 -16.73
C ASP A 52 -28.51 0.72 -15.23
N PHE A 53 -27.75 1.69 -14.72
CA PHE A 53 -27.77 2.03 -13.31
C PHE A 53 -29.10 2.66 -12.90
N SER A 54 -29.77 3.43 -13.76
CA SER A 54 -31.08 4.01 -13.43
C SER A 54 -32.13 2.93 -13.12
N ARG A 55 -32.05 1.77 -13.79
CA ARG A 55 -32.89 0.61 -13.46
C ARG A 55 -32.54 0.02 -12.08
N LEU A 56 -31.28 0.06 -11.67
CA LEU A 56 -30.88 -0.34 -10.31
C LEU A 56 -31.34 0.68 -9.27
N GLU A 57 -31.34 1.98 -9.59
CA GLU A 57 -31.88 3.06 -8.74
C GLU A 57 -33.37 2.89 -8.47
N GLU A 58 -34.16 2.46 -9.47
CA GLU A 58 -35.58 2.10 -9.29
C GLU A 58 -35.79 0.98 -8.27
N LEU A 59 -34.80 0.10 -8.09
CA LEU A 59 -34.84 -1.03 -7.15
C LEU A 59 -34.28 -0.67 -5.76
N SER A 60 -33.82 0.57 -5.55
CA SER A 60 -33.19 1.03 -4.30
C SER A 60 -34.09 0.87 -3.08
N THR A 61 -35.40 1.06 -3.23
CA THR A 61 -36.37 0.91 -2.11
C THR A 61 -36.44 -0.54 -1.63
N GLN A 62 -36.49 -1.51 -2.56
CA GLN A 62 -36.49 -2.93 -2.22
C GLN A 62 -35.13 -3.39 -1.69
N TRP A 63 -34.05 -2.84 -2.25
CA TRP A 63 -32.69 -3.05 -1.77
C TRP A 63 -32.56 -2.65 -0.29
N GLN A 64 -32.98 -1.44 0.07
CA GLN A 64 -32.95 -0.92 1.45
C GLN A 64 -33.83 -1.75 2.41
N ARG A 65 -34.95 -2.30 1.91
CA ARG A 65 -35.80 -3.18 2.71
C ARG A 65 -35.07 -4.47 3.10
N TRP A 66 -34.44 -5.17 2.15
CA TRP A 66 -33.70 -6.41 2.46
C TRP A 66 -32.51 -6.18 3.39
N ILE A 67 -31.91 -5.01 3.33
CA ILE A 67 -30.86 -4.57 4.24
C ILE A 67 -31.40 -4.41 5.66
N SER A 68 -32.52 -3.69 5.81
CA SER A 68 -33.12 -3.40 7.11
C SER A 68 -33.56 -4.68 7.84
N ASP A 69 -33.95 -5.71 7.10
CA ASP A 69 -34.38 -7.00 7.64
C ASP A 69 -33.20 -7.96 7.92
N ASN A 70 -31.96 -7.61 7.55
CA ASN A 70 -30.79 -8.48 7.67
C ASN A 70 -29.81 -8.00 8.78
N PRO A 71 -29.73 -8.68 9.94
CA PRO A 71 -28.84 -8.28 11.03
C PRO A 71 -27.35 -8.52 10.75
N GLN A 72 -26.99 -9.16 9.63
CA GLN A 72 -25.62 -9.39 9.19
C GLN A 72 -25.16 -8.39 8.12
N VAL A 73 -25.99 -7.38 7.82
CA VAL A 73 -25.66 -6.39 6.82
C VAL A 73 -24.53 -5.48 7.30
N THR A 74 -23.66 -5.09 6.37
CA THR A 74 -22.56 -4.18 6.66
C THR A 74 -22.74 -2.88 5.89
N ILE A 75 -21.91 -1.88 6.19
CA ILE A 75 -21.95 -0.60 5.48
C ILE A 75 -21.78 -0.76 3.96
N PHE A 76 -21.07 -1.81 3.54
CA PHE A 76 -20.73 -2.06 2.13
C PHE A 76 -21.91 -2.53 1.28
N GLN A 77 -23.02 -2.95 1.90
CA GLN A 77 -24.25 -3.29 1.19
C GLN A 77 -25.20 -2.09 1.08
N GLN A 78 -25.01 -1.02 1.87
CA GLN A 78 -25.92 0.13 1.88
C GLN A 78 -26.05 0.76 0.50
N TRP A 79 -27.22 1.32 0.21
CA TRP A 79 -27.49 1.94 -1.09
C TRP A 79 -26.52 3.09 -1.37
N GLU A 80 -26.23 3.89 -0.34
CA GLU A 80 -25.27 4.98 -0.31
C GLU A 80 -23.87 4.52 -0.73
N TRP A 81 -23.44 3.33 -0.30
CA TRP A 81 -22.16 2.75 -0.71
C TRP A 81 -22.15 2.44 -2.21
N VAL A 82 -23.20 1.79 -2.69
CA VAL A 82 -23.34 1.38 -4.10
C VAL A 82 -23.44 2.59 -5.03
N SER A 83 -24.24 3.58 -4.64
CA SER A 83 -24.37 4.89 -5.30
C SER A 83 -23.01 5.58 -5.42
N ALA A 84 -22.28 5.73 -4.30
CA ALA A 84 -20.95 6.34 -4.29
C ALA A 84 -19.95 5.57 -5.18
N PHE A 85 -19.95 4.24 -5.11
CA PHE A 85 -19.10 3.39 -5.93
C PHE A 85 -19.39 3.56 -7.42
N TRP A 86 -20.66 3.55 -7.83
CA TRP A 86 -21.01 3.71 -9.23
C TRP A 86 -20.67 5.10 -9.76
N LYS A 87 -20.88 6.17 -8.97
CA LYS A 87 -20.47 7.53 -9.34
C LYS A 87 -18.96 7.63 -9.62
N ALA A 88 -18.15 6.93 -8.82
CA ALA A 88 -16.70 6.97 -8.94
C ALA A 88 -16.13 6.06 -10.03
N HIS A 89 -16.67 4.84 -10.17
CA HIS A 89 -16.07 3.79 -11.01
C HIS A 89 -16.90 3.39 -12.23
N GLY A 90 -18.17 3.79 -12.31
CA GLY A 90 -19.14 3.33 -13.30
C GLY A 90 -18.73 3.58 -14.75
N SER A 91 -17.97 4.66 -15.01
CA SER A 91 -17.43 4.98 -16.34
C SER A 91 -16.41 3.94 -16.86
N SER A 92 -15.76 3.19 -15.96
CA SER A 92 -14.76 2.17 -16.28
C SER A 92 -15.31 0.73 -16.24
N LEU A 93 -16.61 0.59 -15.97
CA LEU A 93 -17.28 -0.68 -15.69
C LEU A 93 -18.51 -0.85 -16.58
N SER A 94 -18.90 -2.09 -16.83
CA SER A 94 -20.23 -2.38 -17.37
C SER A 94 -21.09 -2.98 -16.25
N LEU A 95 -22.26 -2.40 -15.98
CA LEU A 95 -23.20 -3.02 -15.05
C LEU A 95 -23.72 -4.33 -15.63
N CYS A 96 -23.80 -5.37 -14.82
CA CYS A 96 -24.39 -6.65 -15.21
C CYS A 96 -25.03 -7.34 -14.00
N SER A 97 -25.70 -6.55 -13.17
CA SER A 97 -26.36 -7.05 -11.97
C SER A 97 -27.56 -7.92 -12.33
N LEU A 98 -27.86 -8.91 -11.49
CA LEU A 98 -28.86 -9.92 -11.78
C LEU A 98 -30.01 -9.79 -10.79
N ALA A 99 -31.14 -9.28 -11.24
CA ALA A 99 -32.35 -9.16 -10.42
C ALA A 99 -33.25 -10.38 -10.67
N VAL A 100 -33.61 -11.09 -9.60
CA VAL A 100 -34.44 -12.29 -9.68
C VAL A 100 -35.85 -11.96 -9.20
N HIS A 101 -36.84 -12.34 -10.00
CA HIS A 101 -38.24 -12.05 -9.78
C HIS A 101 -39.05 -13.34 -9.67
N GLN A 102 -40.09 -13.32 -8.85
CA GLN A 102 -41.17 -14.29 -8.86
C GLN A 102 -42.45 -13.58 -9.30
N ASN A 103 -42.92 -13.91 -10.50
CA ASN A 103 -43.94 -13.15 -11.20
C ASN A 103 -43.49 -11.67 -11.31
N GLU A 104 -44.26 -10.72 -10.75
CA GLU A 104 -43.93 -9.29 -10.71
C GLU A 104 -43.13 -8.87 -9.46
N LYS A 105 -43.03 -9.73 -8.43
CA LYS A 105 -42.30 -9.40 -7.20
C LYS A 105 -40.81 -9.66 -7.39
N ILE A 106 -39.96 -8.67 -7.14
CA ILE A 106 -38.51 -8.89 -7.03
C ILE A 106 -38.19 -9.63 -5.73
N LEU A 107 -37.40 -10.69 -5.82
CA LEU A 107 -36.99 -11.53 -4.69
C LEU A 107 -35.56 -11.28 -4.23
N GLY A 108 -34.68 -10.80 -5.12
CA GLY A 108 -33.30 -10.52 -4.76
C GLY A 108 -32.46 -10.03 -5.92
N ILE A 109 -31.28 -9.53 -5.60
CA ILE A 109 -30.28 -9.02 -6.53
C ILE A 109 -28.93 -9.63 -6.19
N LEU A 110 -28.24 -10.16 -7.20
CA LEU A 110 -26.81 -10.42 -7.14
C LEU A 110 -26.09 -9.24 -7.81
N PRO A 111 -25.47 -8.33 -7.03
CA PRO A 111 -24.99 -7.06 -7.56
C PRO A 111 -23.61 -7.23 -8.20
N LEU A 112 -23.57 -7.15 -9.52
CA LEU A 112 -22.39 -7.50 -10.32
C LEU A 112 -22.05 -6.41 -11.34
N VAL A 113 -20.75 -6.29 -11.58
CA VAL A 113 -20.17 -5.50 -12.67
C VAL A 113 -19.20 -6.36 -13.47
N ARG A 114 -18.94 -5.91 -14.69
CA ARG A 114 -17.96 -6.50 -15.59
C ARG A 114 -16.82 -5.52 -15.84
N ARG A 115 -15.59 -5.99 -15.62
CA ARG A 115 -14.35 -5.30 -15.99
C ARG A 115 -13.65 -6.09 -17.09
N GLY A 116 -13.77 -5.64 -18.33
CA GLY A 116 -13.34 -6.42 -19.49
C GLY A 116 -14.10 -7.75 -19.58
N GLU A 117 -13.42 -8.89 -19.47
CA GLU A 117 -14.06 -10.22 -19.50
C GLU A 117 -14.21 -10.85 -18.10
N ARG A 118 -14.01 -10.06 -17.03
CA ARG A 118 -14.13 -10.51 -15.65
C ARG A 118 -15.41 -10.00 -15.00
N ILE A 119 -16.11 -10.89 -14.30
CA ILE A 119 -17.25 -10.55 -13.45
C ILE A 119 -16.77 -10.37 -12.01
N GLU A 120 -17.18 -9.27 -11.38
CA GLU A 120 -16.84 -8.88 -10.01
C GLU A 120 -18.10 -8.36 -9.31
N PHE A 121 -18.10 -8.24 -7.98
CA PHE A 121 -19.21 -7.57 -7.29
C PHE A 121 -19.22 -6.08 -7.62
N LEU A 122 -20.42 -5.51 -7.69
CA LEU A 122 -20.60 -4.05 -7.67
C LEU A 122 -20.13 -3.54 -6.31
N GLY A 123 -19.00 -2.83 -6.29
CA GLY A 123 -18.29 -2.46 -5.06
C GLY A 123 -16.84 -2.98 -5.01
N SER A 124 -16.45 -3.93 -5.86
CA SER A 124 -15.08 -4.45 -5.90
C SER A 124 -14.10 -3.51 -6.62
N PRO A 125 -12.85 -3.35 -6.11
CA PRO A 125 -12.27 -4.02 -4.94
C PRO A 125 -12.46 -3.26 -3.61
N ASP A 126 -13.10 -2.09 -3.61
CA ASP A 126 -13.13 -1.17 -2.47
C ASP A 126 -14.03 -1.62 -1.31
N SER A 127 -15.05 -2.44 -1.60
CA SER A 127 -15.94 -3.06 -0.62
C SER A 127 -15.22 -4.19 0.12
N ASP A 128 -15.07 -4.07 1.44
CA ASP A 128 -14.43 -5.11 2.26
C ASP A 128 -15.34 -6.32 2.52
N TYR A 129 -16.67 -6.20 2.34
CA TYR A 129 -17.61 -7.31 2.42
C TYR A 129 -18.66 -7.24 1.32
N ASN A 130 -18.91 -8.35 0.63
CA ASN A 130 -19.93 -8.47 -0.41
C ASN A 130 -20.83 -9.69 -0.15
N ASP A 131 -22.10 -9.58 -0.52
CA ASP A 131 -23.08 -10.65 -0.38
C ASP A 131 -24.22 -10.54 -1.41
N LEU A 132 -25.08 -11.55 -1.42
CA LEU A 132 -26.38 -11.55 -2.06
C LEU A 132 -27.36 -10.71 -1.23
N LEU A 133 -28.21 -9.94 -1.91
CA LEU A 133 -29.33 -9.25 -1.29
C LEU A 133 -30.63 -9.90 -1.74
N CYS A 134 -31.43 -10.40 -0.82
CA CYS A 134 -32.69 -11.04 -1.16
C CYS A 134 -33.65 -11.06 0.02
N GLU A 135 -34.90 -11.39 -0.29
CA GLU A 135 -35.91 -11.76 0.68
C GLU A 135 -35.43 -12.95 1.51
N GLU A 136 -35.65 -12.89 2.82
CA GLU A 136 -35.34 -13.99 3.74
C GLU A 136 -36.06 -15.28 3.33
N GLY A 137 -35.31 -16.38 3.28
CA GLY A 137 -35.81 -17.71 2.90
C GLY A 137 -35.83 -17.96 1.39
N PHE A 138 -35.47 -16.98 0.55
CA PHE A 138 -35.38 -17.13 -0.90
C PHE A 138 -33.93 -17.16 -1.43
N GLU A 139 -32.93 -17.30 -0.55
CA GLU A 139 -31.51 -17.23 -0.91
C GLU A 139 -31.14 -18.27 -1.97
N ALA A 140 -31.57 -19.53 -1.79
CA ALA A 140 -31.25 -20.62 -2.71
C ALA A 140 -31.89 -20.44 -4.10
N PRO A 141 -33.21 -20.20 -4.22
CA PRO A 141 -33.82 -19.89 -5.51
C PRO A 141 -33.21 -18.68 -6.22
N VAL A 142 -32.94 -17.59 -5.48
CA VAL A 142 -32.34 -16.37 -6.05
C VAL A 142 -30.93 -16.62 -6.54
N LEU A 143 -30.04 -17.18 -5.70
CA LEU A 143 -28.66 -17.43 -6.08
C LEU A 143 -28.57 -18.42 -7.23
N GLU A 144 -29.35 -19.52 -7.19
CA GLU A 144 -29.33 -20.51 -8.25
C GLU A 144 -29.81 -19.93 -9.59
N THR A 145 -30.89 -19.15 -9.58
CA THR A 145 -31.42 -18.52 -10.79
C THR A 145 -30.43 -17.52 -11.39
N ALA A 146 -29.84 -16.66 -10.55
CA ALA A 146 -28.84 -15.69 -10.98
C ALA A 146 -27.60 -16.38 -11.57
N LEU A 147 -27.06 -17.39 -10.89
CA LEU A 147 -25.88 -18.12 -11.37
C LEU A 147 -26.16 -18.88 -12.68
N ASN A 148 -27.32 -19.55 -12.79
CA ASN A 148 -27.70 -20.25 -14.02
C ASN A 148 -27.87 -19.28 -15.17
N PHE A 149 -28.51 -18.12 -14.94
CA PHE A 149 -28.60 -17.05 -15.92
C PHE A 149 -27.21 -16.63 -16.38
N LEU A 150 -26.30 -16.32 -15.46
CA LEU A 150 -24.93 -15.88 -15.80
C LEU A 150 -24.15 -16.92 -16.62
N LEU A 151 -24.28 -18.20 -16.29
CA LEU A 151 -23.63 -19.31 -17.00
C LEU A 151 -24.16 -19.51 -18.43
N GLN A 152 -25.45 -19.24 -18.63
CA GLN A 152 -26.14 -19.37 -19.92
C GLN A 152 -26.17 -18.05 -20.72
N SER A 153 -25.84 -16.94 -20.07
CA SER A 153 -26.00 -15.59 -20.60
C SER A 153 -25.18 -15.34 -21.87
N PRO A 154 -25.71 -14.54 -22.83
CA PRO A 154 -24.94 -14.10 -23.99
C PRO A 154 -23.79 -13.15 -23.63
N ILE A 155 -23.71 -12.65 -22.39
CA ILE A 155 -22.59 -11.79 -21.96
C ILE A 155 -21.27 -12.54 -22.12
N GLN A 156 -20.32 -11.91 -22.82
CA GLN A 156 -18.96 -12.44 -22.95
C GLN A 156 -18.18 -12.20 -21.66
N TRP A 157 -17.94 -13.28 -20.91
CA TRP A 157 -17.07 -13.30 -19.75
C TRP A 157 -16.26 -14.60 -19.72
N LYS A 158 -15.03 -14.51 -19.20
CA LYS A 158 -14.07 -15.63 -19.11
C LYS A 158 -13.88 -16.14 -17.68
N SER A 159 -13.99 -15.26 -16.68
CA SER A 159 -13.82 -15.63 -15.26
C SER A 159 -14.67 -14.75 -14.35
N GLY A 160 -15.34 -15.34 -13.37
CA GLY A 160 -15.90 -14.60 -12.24
C GLY A 160 -14.97 -14.66 -11.04
N LEU A 161 -14.72 -13.52 -10.41
CA LEU A 161 -13.90 -13.39 -9.21
C LEU A 161 -14.68 -12.55 -8.19
N LEU A 162 -15.55 -13.24 -7.44
CA LEU A 162 -16.38 -12.62 -6.43
C LEU A 162 -15.62 -12.65 -5.10
N ASN A 163 -14.90 -11.56 -4.80
CA ASN A 163 -14.05 -11.44 -3.62
C ASN A 163 -14.84 -10.97 -2.39
N ASN A 164 -14.18 -11.06 -1.24
CA ASN A 164 -14.58 -10.41 0.00
C ASN A 164 -15.95 -10.90 0.49
N ILE A 165 -16.18 -12.21 0.44
CA ILE A 165 -17.44 -12.83 0.89
C ILE A 165 -17.25 -13.32 2.34
N PRO A 166 -17.93 -12.72 3.34
CA PRO A 166 -17.84 -13.17 4.73
C PRO A 166 -18.31 -14.62 4.90
N GLU A 167 -17.74 -15.35 5.86
CA GLU A 167 -18.16 -16.74 6.15
C GLU A 167 -19.63 -16.89 6.54
N HIS A 168 -20.21 -15.82 7.09
CA HIS A 168 -21.60 -15.74 7.50
C HIS A 168 -22.54 -15.19 6.42
N SER A 169 -22.03 -14.86 5.24
CA SER A 169 -22.81 -14.36 4.12
C SER A 169 -23.89 -15.34 3.66
N ARG A 170 -24.97 -14.82 3.09
CA ARG A 170 -26.04 -15.61 2.45
C ARG A 170 -25.46 -16.49 1.35
N ILE A 171 -24.55 -15.97 0.52
CA ILE A 171 -23.89 -16.77 -0.53
C ILE A 171 -23.23 -18.03 0.04
N ILE A 172 -22.41 -17.91 1.09
CA ILE A 172 -21.67 -19.05 1.65
C ILE A 172 -22.61 -20.08 2.26
N ARG A 173 -23.62 -19.62 3.01
CA ARG A 173 -24.64 -20.47 3.63
C ARG A 173 -25.48 -21.22 2.60
N THR A 174 -25.70 -20.61 1.43
CA THR A 174 -26.56 -21.14 0.37
C THR A 174 -25.85 -22.10 -0.58
N ILE A 175 -24.53 -21.99 -0.77
CA ILE A 175 -23.78 -22.85 -1.70
C ILE A 175 -24.12 -24.35 -1.55
N PRO A 176 -24.18 -24.95 -0.35
CA PRO A 176 -24.51 -26.38 -0.18
C PRO A 176 -25.89 -26.78 -0.74
N ALA A 177 -26.87 -25.88 -0.73
CA ALA A 177 -28.24 -26.11 -1.19
C ALA A 177 -28.40 -26.00 -2.72
N LEU A 178 -27.42 -25.44 -3.43
CA LEU A 178 -27.46 -25.31 -4.89
C LEU A 178 -27.40 -26.68 -5.59
N SER A 179 -27.98 -26.79 -6.79
CA SER A 179 -27.91 -28.03 -7.55
C SER A 179 -26.46 -28.43 -7.90
N PRO A 180 -26.14 -29.73 -8.03
CA PRO A 180 -24.81 -30.19 -8.44
C PRO A 180 -24.36 -29.61 -9.79
N LYS A 181 -25.31 -29.32 -10.69
CA LYS A 181 -25.06 -28.73 -12.01
C LYS A 181 -24.53 -27.31 -11.89
N THR A 182 -25.05 -26.51 -10.95
CA THR A 182 -24.57 -25.15 -10.66
C THR A 182 -23.27 -25.20 -9.87
N ARG A 183 -23.21 -26.01 -8.80
CA ARG A 183 -22.05 -26.09 -7.89
C ARG A 183 -20.73 -26.44 -8.57
N ARG A 184 -20.74 -27.27 -9.62
CA ARG A 184 -19.49 -27.64 -10.34
C ARG A 184 -18.78 -26.45 -11.00
N HIS A 185 -19.47 -25.32 -11.20
CA HIS A 185 -18.92 -24.09 -11.74
C HIS A 185 -18.34 -23.16 -10.68
N LEU A 186 -18.55 -23.50 -9.40
CA LEU A 186 -18.18 -22.70 -8.25
C LEU A 186 -16.95 -23.29 -7.57
N GLN A 187 -15.98 -22.44 -7.30
CA GLN A 187 -14.84 -22.80 -6.46
C GLN A 187 -14.67 -21.76 -5.37
N LEU A 188 -15.01 -22.14 -4.15
CA LEU A 188 -14.78 -21.33 -2.97
C LEU A 188 -13.33 -21.50 -2.49
N ALA A 189 -12.65 -20.39 -2.24
CA ALA A 189 -11.31 -20.38 -1.67
C ALA A 189 -11.23 -19.35 -0.53
N PHE A 190 -10.50 -19.70 0.52
CA PHE A 190 -10.18 -18.75 1.59
C PHE A 190 -9.36 -17.58 1.01
N GLN A 191 -9.72 -16.36 1.41
CA GLN A 191 -9.06 -15.14 0.94
C GLN A 191 -8.21 -14.50 2.03
N CYS A 192 -8.81 -14.18 3.18
CA CYS A 192 -8.12 -13.56 4.31
C CYS A 192 -8.98 -13.61 5.59
N PRO A 193 -8.38 -13.48 6.78
CA PRO A 193 -9.15 -13.32 7.99
C PRO A 193 -9.70 -11.89 8.09
N SER A 194 -10.70 -11.72 8.96
CA SER A 194 -11.25 -10.45 9.39
C SER A 194 -11.35 -10.45 10.90
N ALA A 195 -10.69 -9.51 11.56
CA ALA A 195 -10.64 -9.46 13.01
C ALA A 195 -11.70 -8.50 13.55
N ALA A 196 -12.35 -8.84 14.65
CA ALA A 196 -13.33 -7.99 15.31
C ALA A 196 -13.18 -8.07 16.84
N LEU A 197 -13.50 -6.97 17.50
CA LEU A 197 -13.74 -6.91 18.94
C LEU A 197 -15.26 -6.89 19.16
N VAL A 198 -15.81 -8.03 19.56
CA VAL A 198 -17.20 -8.13 20.00
C VAL A 198 -17.27 -7.70 21.46
N ILE A 199 -18.10 -6.71 21.74
CA ILE A 199 -18.22 -6.06 23.04
C ILE A 199 -19.43 -6.66 23.76
N ASP A 200 -19.16 -7.46 24.79
CA ASP A 200 -20.16 -8.21 25.53
C ASP A 200 -20.72 -7.45 26.76
N GLN A 201 -21.39 -8.18 27.65
CA GLN A 201 -22.04 -7.65 28.86
C GLN A 201 -21.05 -6.97 29.83
N ASN A 202 -19.75 -7.30 29.77
CA ASN A 202 -18.69 -6.65 30.57
C ASN A 202 -18.00 -5.51 29.80
N ARG A 203 -18.73 -4.85 28.88
CA ARG A 203 -18.27 -3.77 27.99
C ARG A 203 -17.26 -2.82 28.61
N ILE A 204 -17.61 -2.22 29.75
CA ILE A 204 -16.81 -1.13 30.36
C ILE A 204 -15.44 -1.68 30.78
N GLU A 205 -15.42 -2.80 31.50
CA GLU A 205 -14.18 -3.42 31.97
C GLU A 205 -13.30 -3.88 30.78
N MET A 206 -13.91 -4.52 29.78
CA MET A 206 -13.20 -4.97 28.59
C MET A 206 -12.54 -3.80 27.84
N LEU A 207 -13.31 -2.75 27.55
CA LEU A 207 -12.79 -1.57 26.84
C LEU A 207 -11.75 -0.84 27.69
N GLU A 208 -11.96 -0.70 28.99
CA GLU A 208 -10.99 -0.09 29.89
C GLU A 208 -9.68 -0.87 29.93
N ALA A 209 -9.72 -2.21 29.96
CA ALA A 209 -8.52 -3.04 29.90
C ALA A 209 -7.73 -2.80 28.60
N LEU A 210 -8.42 -2.68 27.46
CA LEU A 210 -7.78 -2.38 26.17
C LEU A 210 -7.22 -0.97 26.11
N ILE A 211 -8.00 0.05 26.47
CA ILE A 211 -7.60 1.47 26.52
C ILE A 211 -6.41 1.67 27.44
N ASN A 212 -6.36 0.90 28.54
CA ASN A 212 -5.36 1.04 29.58
C ASN A 212 -4.09 0.22 29.38
N LYS A 213 -3.95 -0.50 28.25
CA LYS A 213 -2.71 -1.20 27.91
C LYS A 213 -1.50 -0.27 28.00
N ASP A 214 -0.44 -0.73 28.68
CA ASP A 214 0.76 0.08 28.94
C ASP A 214 1.38 0.65 27.67
N GLN A 215 1.37 -0.12 26.58
CA GLN A 215 1.86 0.35 25.28
C GLN A 215 1.08 1.59 24.79
N LEU A 216 -0.26 1.54 24.81
CA LEU A 216 -1.11 2.65 24.39
C LEU A 216 -0.95 3.86 25.30
N LYS A 217 -0.93 3.65 26.63
CA LYS A 217 -0.66 4.71 27.61
C LYS A 217 0.68 5.39 27.37
N ARG A 218 1.73 4.61 27.08
CA ARG A 218 3.07 5.15 26.80
C ARG A 218 3.10 6.00 25.53
N TYR A 219 2.50 5.54 24.43
CA TYR A 219 2.47 6.32 23.20
C TYR A 219 1.64 7.59 23.33
N HIS A 220 0.46 7.49 23.95
CA HIS A 220 -0.39 8.64 24.23
C HIS A 220 0.33 9.69 25.08
N LYS A 221 0.97 9.27 26.20
CA LYS A 221 1.78 10.17 27.05
C LYS A 221 2.99 10.77 26.31
N LYS A 222 3.60 10.03 25.38
CA LYS A 222 4.71 10.57 24.58
C LYS A 222 4.24 11.69 23.66
N LEU A 223 3.11 11.52 22.97
CA LEU A 223 2.55 12.59 22.13
C LEU A 223 2.11 13.80 22.96
N GLN A 224 1.49 13.58 24.12
CA GLN A 224 1.09 14.67 25.04
C GLN A 224 2.29 15.49 25.57
N LYS A 225 3.50 14.94 25.56
CA LYS A 225 4.73 15.69 25.89
C LYS A 225 5.23 16.54 24.73
N VAL A 226 4.85 16.21 23.50
CA VAL A 226 5.21 16.96 22.29
C VAL A 226 4.26 18.15 22.13
N GLY A 227 2.96 17.94 22.35
CA GLY A 227 1.94 18.97 22.17
C GLY A 227 0.57 18.55 22.69
N SER A 228 -0.42 19.43 22.51
CA SER A 228 -1.82 19.18 22.87
C SER A 228 -2.45 18.18 21.90
N LEU A 229 -3.02 17.09 22.43
CA LEU A 229 -3.60 16.01 21.64
C LEU A 229 -5.13 16.06 21.71
N ALA A 230 -5.79 16.07 20.55
CA ALA A 230 -7.26 16.02 20.44
C ALA A 230 -7.70 14.98 19.42
N PHE A 231 -8.84 14.33 19.66
CA PHE A 231 -9.48 13.44 18.69
C PHE A 231 -10.95 13.84 18.52
N ARG A 232 -11.44 13.86 17.28
CA ARG A 232 -12.83 14.18 16.96
C ARG A 232 -13.26 13.56 15.63
N HIS A 233 -14.55 13.30 15.48
CA HIS A 233 -15.18 13.01 14.20
C HIS A 233 -15.66 14.30 13.53
N PHE A 234 -15.55 14.38 12.21
CA PHE A 234 -16.10 15.49 11.44
C PHE A 234 -17.63 15.45 11.49
N GLN A 235 -18.23 16.62 11.65
CA GLN A 235 -19.68 16.73 11.84
C GLN A 235 -20.41 17.25 10.59
N THR A 236 -19.66 17.74 9.60
CA THR A 236 -20.20 18.27 8.35
C THR A 236 -19.45 17.71 7.14
N ARG A 237 -20.11 17.71 5.98
CA ARG A 237 -19.51 17.24 4.72
C ARG A 237 -18.40 18.16 4.24
N ASP A 238 -18.58 19.47 4.40
CA ASP A 238 -17.59 20.47 3.99
C ASP A 238 -16.27 20.30 4.75
N GLU A 239 -16.37 20.16 6.07
CA GLU A 239 -15.21 19.86 6.91
C GLU A 239 -14.54 18.53 6.50
N ALA A 240 -15.32 17.46 6.33
CA ALA A 240 -14.77 16.18 5.89
C ALA A 240 -14.02 16.29 4.53
N ARG A 241 -14.56 17.10 3.60
CA ARG A 241 -13.97 17.32 2.27
C ARG A 241 -12.64 18.07 2.35
N GLU A 242 -12.55 19.10 3.19
CA GLU A 242 -11.31 19.88 3.41
C GLU A 242 -10.14 18.99 3.88
N HIS A 243 -10.43 17.89 4.58
CA HIS A 243 -9.42 16.97 5.10
C HIS A 243 -9.00 15.85 4.13
N LEU A 244 -9.68 15.66 3.00
CA LEU A 244 -9.43 14.53 2.09
C LEU A 244 -8.00 14.52 1.52
N ASP A 245 -7.49 15.65 1.06
CA ASP A 245 -6.16 15.72 0.46
C ASP A 245 -5.07 15.32 1.45
N ARG A 246 -5.18 15.79 2.70
CA ARG A 246 -4.25 15.42 3.76
C ARG A 246 -4.39 13.95 4.15
N PHE A 247 -5.61 13.42 4.21
CA PHE A 247 -5.87 12.00 4.45
C PHE A 247 -5.25 11.11 3.35
N PHE A 248 -5.48 11.43 2.08
CA PHE A 248 -4.91 10.71 0.94
C PHE A 248 -3.39 10.76 0.96
N HIS A 249 -2.81 11.94 1.22
CA HIS A 249 -1.37 12.12 1.32
C HIS A 249 -0.75 11.23 2.40
N GLN A 250 -1.28 11.29 3.63
CA GLN A 250 -0.80 10.45 4.74
C GLN A 250 -0.93 8.96 4.43
N HIS A 251 -1.99 8.55 3.74
CA HIS A 251 -2.14 7.16 3.32
C HIS A 251 -1.12 6.79 2.23
N ILE A 252 -0.86 7.67 1.26
CA ILE A 252 0.13 7.47 0.19
C ILE A 252 1.52 7.30 0.78
N THR A 253 1.95 8.25 1.62
CA THR A 253 3.31 8.23 2.19
C THR A 253 3.50 7.06 3.14
N ARG A 254 2.51 6.76 3.98
CA ARG A 254 2.53 5.55 4.83
C ARG A 254 2.70 4.25 4.04
N TRP A 255 1.99 4.09 2.92
CA TRP A 255 2.13 2.89 2.08
C TRP A 255 3.48 2.83 1.37
N ALA A 256 3.99 3.99 0.91
CA ALA A 256 5.30 4.09 0.29
C ALA A 256 6.42 3.66 1.24
N MET A 257 6.30 3.94 2.54
CA MET A 257 7.27 3.49 3.55
C MET A 257 7.38 1.96 3.66
N ASN A 258 6.34 1.22 3.27
CA ASN A 258 6.35 -0.24 3.22
C ASN A 258 6.73 -0.78 1.81
N GLY A 259 7.14 0.09 0.89
CA GLY A 259 7.41 -0.28 -0.50
C GLY A 259 6.15 -0.69 -1.27
N GLN A 260 4.98 -0.16 -0.87
CA GLN A 260 3.69 -0.45 -1.48
C GLN A 260 3.11 0.81 -2.13
N ARG A 261 2.19 0.61 -3.09
CA ARG A 261 1.43 1.69 -3.71
C ARG A 261 0.09 1.84 -3.04
N SER A 262 -0.25 3.06 -2.64
CA SER A 262 -1.60 3.38 -2.22
C SER A 262 -2.56 3.39 -3.42
N GLN A 263 -3.79 2.97 -3.18
CA GLN A 263 -4.91 3.10 -4.12
C GLN A 263 -5.25 4.57 -4.42
N PHE A 264 -4.97 5.51 -3.51
CA PHE A 264 -5.21 6.95 -3.71
C PHE A 264 -4.25 7.61 -4.71
N LEU A 265 -3.39 6.84 -5.37
CA LEU A 265 -2.73 7.30 -6.59
C LEU A 265 -3.67 7.28 -7.81
N GLN A 266 -4.78 6.53 -7.73
CA GLN A 266 -5.82 6.48 -8.77
C GLN A 266 -6.89 7.54 -8.49
N LYS A 267 -7.32 8.25 -9.54
CA LYS A 267 -8.34 9.31 -9.42
C LYS A 267 -9.69 8.77 -9.01
N ASP A 268 -10.14 7.67 -9.61
CA ASP A 268 -11.43 7.04 -9.30
C ASP A 268 -11.52 6.62 -7.83
N CYS A 269 -10.41 6.12 -7.25
CA CYS A 269 -10.35 5.80 -5.83
C CYS A 269 -10.44 7.03 -4.92
N ARG A 270 -10.05 8.24 -5.36
CA ARG A 270 -10.29 9.48 -4.59
C ARG A 270 -11.74 9.94 -4.74
N ALA A 271 -12.26 9.89 -5.97
CA ALA A 271 -13.64 10.23 -6.29
C ALA A 271 -14.64 9.38 -5.50
N LEU A 272 -14.30 8.11 -5.20
CA LEU A 272 -15.11 7.27 -4.31
C LEU A 272 -15.26 7.88 -2.91
N TYR A 273 -14.20 8.44 -2.34
CA TYR A 273 -14.23 8.94 -0.96
C TYR A 273 -14.91 10.30 -0.88
N GLU A 274 -14.76 11.12 -1.94
CA GLU A 274 -15.57 12.31 -2.15
C GLU A 274 -17.05 11.93 -2.21
N ALA A 275 -17.42 10.94 -3.05
CA ALA A 275 -18.80 10.49 -3.15
C ALA A 275 -19.33 9.88 -1.84
N LEU A 276 -18.52 9.12 -1.10
CA LEU A 276 -18.92 8.55 0.20
C LEU A 276 -19.24 9.64 1.24
N ILE A 277 -18.53 10.77 1.22
CA ILE A 277 -18.85 11.94 2.07
C ILE A 277 -20.19 12.56 1.68
N GLU A 278 -20.51 12.59 0.40
CA GLU A 278 -21.81 13.10 -0.06
C GLU A 278 -22.97 12.17 0.29
N GLU A 279 -22.79 10.85 0.12
CA GLU A 279 -23.87 9.89 0.33
C GLU A 279 -24.16 9.62 1.81
N PHE A 280 -23.13 9.50 2.66
CA PHE A 280 -23.32 9.14 4.08
C PHE A 280 -23.38 10.37 4.99
N ASP A 281 -24.28 10.36 6.00
CA ASP A 281 -24.36 11.44 6.99
C ASP A 281 -23.14 11.38 7.96
N PRO A 282 -22.29 12.44 8.01
CA PRO A 282 -21.16 12.53 8.95
C PRO A 282 -21.54 12.46 10.43
N ARG A 283 -22.81 12.68 10.77
CA ARG A 283 -23.31 12.60 12.16
C ARG A 283 -23.93 11.25 12.49
N LYS A 284 -24.06 10.33 11.53
CA LYS A 284 -24.65 9.00 11.75
C LYS A 284 -23.77 7.87 11.26
N GLN A 285 -23.69 7.70 9.94
CA GLN A 285 -23.09 6.52 9.33
C GLN A 285 -21.61 6.74 9.05
N LEU A 286 -21.22 7.92 8.56
CA LEU A 286 -19.82 8.23 8.31
C LEU A 286 -19.16 8.64 9.63
N ARG A 287 -18.08 7.94 9.99
CA ARG A 287 -17.23 8.23 11.14
C ARG A 287 -15.82 8.54 10.65
N PHE A 288 -15.72 9.62 9.88
CA PHE A 288 -14.43 10.16 9.48
C PHE A 288 -13.88 11.02 10.61
N GLY A 289 -12.81 10.55 11.25
CA GLY A 289 -12.20 11.22 12.40
C GLY A 289 -10.73 11.55 12.21
N VAL A 290 -10.26 12.52 12.99
CA VAL A 290 -8.90 13.05 12.97
C VAL A 290 -8.31 13.07 14.38
N LEU A 291 -7.06 12.65 14.49
CA LEU A 291 -6.20 12.86 15.64
C LEU A 291 -5.29 14.06 15.35
N GLU A 292 -5.39 15.09 16.17
CA GLU A 292 -4.70 16.38 16.01
C GLU A 292 -3.66 16.56 17.11
N LEU A 293 -2.47 17.05 16.75
CA LEU A 293 -1.42 17.50 17.67
C LEU A 293 -1.21 19.00 17.43
N ASP A 294 -1.48 19.84 18.43
CA ASP A 294 -1.47 21.30 18.29
C ASP A 294 -2.28 21.78 17.06
N SER A 295 -3.49 21.23 16.91
CA SER A 295 -4.39 21.44 15.77
C SER A 295 -3.87 20.96 14.40
N GLN A 296 -2.73 20.26 14.34
CA GLN A 296 -2.23 19.64 13.13
C GLN A 296 -2.70 18.19 13.00
N PRO A 297 -3.34 17.79 11.88
CA PRO A 297 -3.75 16.42 11.67
C PRO A 297 -2.56 15.46 11.56
N ILE A 298 -2.43 14.54 12.52
CA ILE A 298 -1.35 13.53 12.57
C ILE A 298 -1.84 12.11 12.29
N ALA A 299 -3.13 11.84 12.41
CA ALA A 299 -3.75 10.58 11.98
C ALA A 299 -5.22 10.75 11.63
N TYR A 300 -5.72 9.83 10.80
CA TYR A 300 -7.10 9.80 10.36
C TYR A 300 -7.67 8.38 10.40
N HIS A 301 -8.97 8.30 10.66
CA HIS A 301 -9.77 7.09 10.47
C HIS A 301 -10.96 7.46 9.60
N PHE A 302 -10.95 7.04 8.34
CA PHE A 302 -12.14 7.07 7.49
C PHE A 302 -12.91 5.78 7.75
N GLY A 303 -13.90 5.85 8.63
CA GLY A 303 -14.69 4.70 9.05
C GLY A 303 -16.18 4.92 8.98
N PHE A 304 -16.91 3.90 9.42
CA PHE A 304 -18.37 3.91 9.40
C PHE A 304 -18.95 3.34 10.68
N GLN A 305 -20.18 3.72 11.00
CA GLN A 305 -20.96 3.15 12.08
C GLN A 305 -22.33 2.70 11.56
N LEU A 306 -22.69 1.46 11.84
CA LEU A 306 -23.97 0.86 11.49
C LEU A 306 -24.37 -0.14 12.57
N ASP A 307 -25.61 -0.07 13.07
CA ASP A 307 -26.20 -1.01 14.03
C ASP A 307 -25.29 -1.38 15.22
N GLY A 308 -24.63 -0.37 15.80
CA GLY A 308 -23.74 -0.54 16.95
C GLY A 308 -22.35 -1.10 16.61
N THR A 309 -22.03 -1.28 15.33
CA THR A 309 -20.70 -1.67 14.84
C THR A 309 -19.93 -0.46 14.33
N LEU A 310 -18.71 -0.25 14.80
CA LEU A 310 -17.76 0.70 14.20
C LEU A 310 -16.77 -0.04 13.29
N THR A 311 -16.77 0.32 12.02
CA THR A 311 -15.92 -0.27 10.98
C THR A 311 -14.62 0.52 10.79
N TRP A 312 -13.47 -0.14 10.98
CA TRP A 312 -12.12 0.39 10.77
C TRP A 312 -11.70 0.30 9.29
N TYR A 313 -12.38 1.07 8.44
CA TYR A 313 -12.23 0.91 7.00
C TYR A 313 -10.87 1.39 6.46
N LYS A 314 -10.52 2.69 6.59
CA LYS A 314 -9.22 3.19 6.12
C LYS A 314 -8.51 4.09 7.13
N PRO A 315 -7.43 3.60 7.77
CA PRO A 315 -6.57 4.41 8.59
C PRO A 315 -5.39 5.03 7.81
N ALA A 316 -5.06 6.26 8.16
CA ALA A 316 -3.86 6.95 7.69
C ALA A 316 -3.17 7.66 8.86
N PHE A 317 -1.87 7.89 8.75
CA PHE A 317 -1.16 8.75 9.70
C PHE A 317 0.06 9.39 9.06
N ASP A 318 0.46 10.53 9.60
CA ASP A 318 1.67 11.25 9.22
C ASP A 318 2.91 10.46 9.65
N VAL A 319 3.71 10.03 8.67
CA VAL A 319 4.90 9.21 8.88
C VAL A 319 6.01 9.93 9.64
N ASN A 320 5.97 11.26 9.75
CA ASN A 320 6.90 12.02 10.58
C ASN A 320 6.72 11.69 12.07
N TYR A 321 5.52 11.27 12.47
CA TYR A 321 5.22 10.86 13.83
C TYR A 321 5.32 9.35 14.06
N TRP A 322 5.92 8.59 13.12
CA TRP A 322 5.96 7.12 13.18
C TRP A 322 6.44 6.56 14.52
N GLU A 323 7.48 7.15 15.13
CA GLU A 323 8.05 6.73 16.43
C GLU A 323 7.05 6.83 17.61
N TYR A 324 6.01 7.64 17.44
CA TYR A 324 4.96 7.86 18.43
C TYR A 324 3.74 6.95 18.21
N CYS A 325 3.77 6.12 17.17
CA CYS A 325 2.70 5.19 16.78
C CYS A 325 1.30 5.84 16.74
N PRO A 326 1.07 6.87 15.91
CA PRO A 326 -0.19 7.62 15.89
C PRO A 326 -1.40 6.74 15.61
N GLY A 327 -1.24 5.70 14.77
CA GLY A 327 -2.30 4.73 14.51
C GLY A 327 -2.76 3.96 15.76
N GLU A 328 -1.87 3.65 16.70
CA GLU A 328 -2.26 3.02 17.97
C GLU A 328 -2.95 4.01 18.92
N VAL A 329 -2.51 5.27 18.92
CA VAL A 329 -3.14 6.33 19.70
C VAL A 329 -4.54 6.66 19.15
N LEU A 330 -4.71 6.58 17.83
CA LEU A 330 -6.00 6.67 17.16
C LEU A 330 -6.92 5.51 17.56
N ILE A 331 -6.45 4.26 17.54
CA ILE A 331 -7.23 3.11 18.03
C ILE A 331 -7.66 3.32 19.49
N ARG A 332 -6.75 3.80 20.36
CA ARG A 332 -7.10 4.11 21.75
C ARG A 332 -8.26 5.11 21.84
N SER A 333 -8.24 6.14 20.99
CA SER A 333 -9.27 7.18 20.95
C SER A 333 -10.60 6.64 20.45
N LEU A 334 -10.58 5.75 19.46
CA LEU A 334 -11.79 5.08 18.99
C LEU A 334 -12.34 4.04 19.98
N LEU A 335 -11.50 3.37 20.77
CA LEU A 335 -11.98 2.51 21.86
C LEU A 335 -12.65 3.32 22.97
N GLN A 336 -12.15 4.53 23.25
CA GLN A 336 -12.80 5.47 24.17
C GLN A 336 -14.17 5.89 23.61
N TYR A 337 -14.23 6.26 22.33
CA TYR A 337 -15.50 6.54 21.64
C TYR A 337 -16.46 5.34 21.69
N ALA A 338 -15.98 4.12 21.42
CA ALA A 338 -16.79 2.91 21.50
C ALA A 338 -17.38 2.67 22.89
N LYS A 339 -16.66 3.08 23.95
CA LYS A 339 -17.14 3.03 25.33
C LYS A 339 -18.26 4.05 25.57
N GLU A 340 -18.07 5.28 25.10
CA GLU A 340 -19.01 6.40 25.26
C GLU A 340 -20.31 6.16 24.50
N GLU A 341 -20.23 5.70 23.26
CA GLU A 341 -21.38 5.42 22.38
C GLU A 341 -21.98 4.02 22.59
N ALA A 342 -21.52 3.27 23.60
CA ALA A 342 -22.07 1.98 23.96
C ALA A 342 -22.09 0.96 22.80
N LEU A 343 -21.06 0.98 21.94
CA LEU A 343 -20.99 0.12 20.76
C LEU A 343 -20.95 -1.37 21.11
N ALA A 344 -21.51 -2.18 20.23
CA ALA A 344 -21.57 -3.64 20.33
C ALA A 344 -20.38 -4.31 19.65
N GLU A 345 -19.78 -3.67 18.64
CA GLU A 345 -18.66 -4.24 17.90
C GLU A 345 -17.71 -3.16 17.37
N PHE A 346 -16.42 -3.50 17.37
CA PHE A 346 -15.40 -2.79 16.62
C PHE A 346 -14.80 -3.75 15.60
N ASP A 347 -15.12 -3.53 14.33
CA ASP A 347 -14.71 -4.39 13.22
C ASP A 347 -13.44 -3.85 12.56
N PHE A 348 -12.36 -4.63 12.58
CA PHE A 348 -11.07 -4.27 11.98
C PHE A 348 -10.96 -4.56 10.48
N THR A 349 -12.02 -5.08 9.87
CA THR A 349 -12.13 -5.44 8.46
C THR A 349 -11.05 -6.42 7.97
N LEU A 350 -10.92 -6.55 6.64
CA LEU A 350 -10.05 -7.50 5.96
C LEU A 350 -8.57 -7.31 6.32
N GLY A 351 -7.86 -8.43 6.46
CA GLY A 351 -6.40 -8.45 6.58
C GLY A 351 -5.92 -9.11 7.86
N ASP A 352 -4.67 -9.57 7.83
CA ASP A 352 -4.00 -10.29 8.91
C ASP A 352 -2.94 -9.43 9.61
N GLU A 353 -3.11 -8.10 9.62
CA GLU A 353 -2.14 -7.20 10.23
C GLU A 353 -1.92 -7.57 11.71
N PRO A 354 -0.66 -7.80 12.15
CA PRO A 354 -0.38 -8.34 13.48
C PRO A 354 -0.95 -7.52 14.64
N PHE A 355 -1.17 -6.21 14.43
CA PHE A 355 -1.70 -5.34 15.46
C PHE A 355 -3.17 -5.65 15.81
N LYS A 356 -3.97 -6.14 14.85
CA LYS A 356 -5.41 -6.41 15.03
C LYS A 356 -5.65 -7.47 16.11
N GLY A 357 -4.83 -8.52 16.13
CA GLY A 357 -4.89 -9.59 17.14
C GLY A 357 -4.63 -9.12 18.58
N ARG A 358 -4.10 -7.90 18.79
CA ARG A 358 -3.98 -7.33 20.15
C ARG A 358 -5.28 -6.70 20.65
N PHE A 359 -6.24 -6.46 19.77
CA PHE A 359 -7.49 -5.77 20.09
C PHE A 359 -8.71 -6.67 19.87
N ALA A 360 -8.65 -7.52 18.85
CA ALA A 360 -9.74 -8.43 18.51
C ALA A 360 -9.84 -9.62 19.49
N ASN A 361 -11.07 -10.05 19.74
CA ASN A 361 -11.40 -11.29 20.45
C ASN A 361 -12.13 -12.30 19.53
N GLN A 362 -12.50 -11.89 18.32
CA GLN A 362 -13.07 -12.74 17.27
C GLN A 362 -12.27 -12.60 15.97
N VAL A 363 -12.10 -13.72 15.26
CA VAL A 363 -11.52 -13.75 13.92
C VAL A 363 -12.46 -14.53 13.02
N ARG A 364 -13.03 -13.82 12.05
CA ARG A 364 -13.92 -14.36 11.02
C ARG A 364 -13.15 -14.66 9.74
N GLN A 365 -13.69 -15.54 8.90
CA GLN A 365 -13.09 -15.86 7.60
C GLN A 365 -13.76 -15.09 6.46
N ASN A 366 -12.97 -14.64 5.49
CA ASN A 366 -13.46 -14.12 4.21
C ASN A 366 -13.00 -15.02 3.07
N TYR A 367 -13.87 -15.16 2.08
CA TYR A 367 -13.68 -16.05 0.95
C TYR A 367 -13.76 -15.29 -0.38
N VAL A 368 -13.18 -15.92 -1.39
CA VAL A 368 -13.40 -15.60 -2.79
C VAL A 368 -14.13 -16.77 -3.45
N LEU A 369 -15.18 -16.45 -4.20
CA LEU A 369 -15.90 -17.39 -5.04
C LEU A 369 -15.44 -17.20 -6.50
N HIS A 370 -14.72 -18.19 -7.00
CA HIS A 370 -14.37 -18.26 -8.41
C HIS A 370 -15.51 -18.90 -9.20
N LEU A 371 -15.92 -18.24 -10.28
CA LEU A 371 -16.87 -18.79 -11.25
C LEU A 371 -16.17 -19.15 -12.54
N GLU A 372 -16.37 -20.38 -13.00
CA GLU A 372 -15.84 -20.86 -14.28
C GLU A 372 -16.99 -21.31 -15.20
N ARG A 373 -17.15 -20.63 -16.34
CA ARG A 373 -18.19 -20.95 -17.33
C ARG A 373 -18.02 -22.37 -17.90
N HIS A 374 -16.78 -22.77 -18.17
CA HIS A 374 -16.42 -24.10 -18.69
C HIS A 374 -15.41 -24.77 -17.76
N PRO A 375 -15.86 -25.54 -16.75
CA PRO A 375 -14.97 -26.20 -15.80
C PRO A 375 -14.25 -27.36 -16.50
N ALA A 376 -13.08 -27.10 -17.08
CA ALA A 376 -12.22 -28.16 -17.60
C ALA A 376 -11.55 -28.87 -16.40
N HIS A 377 -12.03 -30.08 -16.09
CA HIS A 377 -11.77 -30.87 -14.87
C HIS A 377 -10.31 -30.96 -14.39
N ILE A 378 -9.30 -30.80 -15.25
CA ILE A 378 -7.88 -30.87 -14.88
C ILE A 378 -7.25 -29.49 -14.66
N ARG A 379 -7.47 -28.51 -15.55
CA ARG A 379 -6.84 -27.18 -15.44
C ARG A 379 -7.42 -26.36 -14.27
N SER A 380 -8.70 -26.54 -13.96
CA SER A 380 -9.36 -25.91 -12.81
C SER A 380 -8.84 -26.45 -11.48
N ARG A 381 -8.62 -27.78 -11.39
CA ARG A 381 -8.02 -28.44 -10.21
C ARG A 381 -6.56 -28.02 -10.00
N PHE A 382 -5.77 -27.91 -11.06
CA PHE A 382 -4.40 -27.38 -10.96
C PHE A 382 -4.37 -25.90 -10.58
N ARG A 383 -5.27 -25.06 -11.12
CA ARG A 383 -5.42 -23.67 -10.66
C ARG A 383 -5.88 -23.58 -9.21
N ALA A 384 -6.78 -24.45 -8.77
CA ALA A 384 -7.26 -24.51 -7.41
C ALA A 384 -6.14 -24.85 -6.41
N VAL A 385 -5.32 -25.84 -6.75
CA VAL A 385 -4.14 -26.26 -5.98
C VAL A 385 -3.07 -25.17 -6.01
N TRP A 386 -2.79 -24.59 -7.18
CA TRP A 386 -1.82 -23.51 -7.35
C TRP A 386 -2.23 -22.25 -6.58
N ARG A 387 -3.52 -21.88 -6.55
CA ARG A 387 -4.02 -20.73 -5.79
C ARG A 387 -3.99 -20.97 -4.28
N ARG A 388 -4.28 -22.19 -3.82
CA ARG A 388 -4.04 -22.60 -2.42
C ARG A 388 -2.57 -22.49 -2.05
N ALA A 389 -1.67 -22.91 -2.96
CA ALA A 389 -0.23 -22.79 -2.77
C ALA A 389 0.25 -21.33 -2.80
N GLU A 390 -0.25 -20.51 -3.72
CA GLU A 390 0.05 -19.07 -3.81
C GLU A 390 -0.41 -18.32 -2.56
N HIS A 391 -1.54 -18.73 -1.98
CA HIS A 391 -2.06 -18.21 -0.73
C HIS A 391 -1.17 -18.56 0.48
N VAL A 392 -0.73 -19.83 0.59
CA VAL A 392 0.25 -20.25 1.62
C VAL A 392 1.60 -19.53 1.46
N VAL A 393 2.00 -19.25 0.21
CA VAL A 393 3.22 -18.48 -0.11
C VAL A 393 3.06 -16.99 0.22
N ARG A 394 1.86 -16.41 0.08
CA ARG A 394 1.57 -15.01 0.46
C ARG A 394 1.57 -14.79 1.97
N GLN A 395 1.17 -15.78 2.76
CA GLN A 395 1.19 -15.73 4.22
C GLN A 395 2.59 -15.97 4.84
N LYS A 396 3.61 -16.25 4.02
CA LYS A 396 5.00 -16.40 4.47
C LYS A 396 5.90 -15.35 3.79
N PRO A 397 6.20 -14.21 4.44
CA PRO A 397 7.05 -13.14 3.90
C PRO A 397 8.41 -13.65 3.39
N GLU A 398 8.96 -14.66 4.06
CA GLU A 398 10.24 -15.32 3.74
C GLU A 398 10.25 -15.95 2.34
N TRP A 399 9.11 -16.48 1.89
CA TRP A 399 8.98 -17.15 0.59
C TRP A 399 8.81 -16.17 -0.55
N LYS A 400 8.19 -15.02 -0.28
CA LYS A 400 8.07 -13.91 -1.24
C LYS A 400 9.44 -13.28 -1.52
N ALA A 401 10.26 -13.11 -0.48
CA ALA A 401 11.65 -12.69 -0.62
C ALA A 401 12.48 -13.73 -1.39
N PHE A 402 12.33 -15.02 -1.08
CA PHE A 402 13.01 -16.13 -1.76
C PHE A 402 12.65 -16.27 -3.24
N LEU A 403 11.35 -16.16 -3.60
CA LEU A 403 10.88 -16.22 -4.99
C LEU A 403 11.29 -14.98 -5.79
N LYS A 404 11.23 -13.78 -5.18
CA LYS A 404 11.69 -12.53 -5.81
C LYS A 404 13.21 -12.55 -6.01
N ASP A 405 13.97 -13.14 -5.09
CA ASP A 405 15.41 -13.34 -5.20
C ASP A 405 15.78 -14.39 -6.26
N LYS A 406 14.98 -15.45 -6.44
CA LYS A 406 15.18 -16.44 -7.52
C LYS A 406 14.77 -15.93 -8.91
N VAL A 407 13.69 -15.16 -9.03
CA VAL A 407 13.28 -14.52 -10.30
C VAL A 407 14.31 -13.46 -10.71
N ARG A 408 14.78 -12.66 -9.74
CA ARG A 408 15.86 -11.69 -9.97
C ARG A 408 17.19 -12.38 -10.34
N ARG A 409 17.52 -13.51 -9.72
CA ARG A 409 18.68 -14.33 -10.13
C ARG A 409 18.51 -14.95 -11.52
N LEU A 410 17.30 -15.24 -11.98
CA LEU A 410 17.05 -15.73 -13.34
C LEU A 410 17.18 -14.61 -14.39
N ASP A 411 16.74 -13.39 -14.07
CA ASP A 411 16.96 -12.21 -14.91
C ASP A 411 18.43 -11.76 -14.91
N ASP A 412 19.12 -11.79 -13.75
CA ASP A 412 20.55 -11.49 -13.63
C ASP A 412 21.43 -12.57 -14.31
N PHE A 413 20.98 -13.84 -14.30
CA PHE A 413 21.62 -14.96 -14.99
C PHE A 413 21.38 -14.91 -16.51
N ALA A 414 20.19 -14.52 -16.96
CA ALA A 414 19.88 -14.27 -18.37
C ALA A 414 20.63 -13.04 -18.92
N PHE A 415 20.86 -12.02 -18.07
CA PHE A 415 21.69 -10.87 -18.37
C PHE A 415 23.19 -11.23 -18.44
N HIS A 416 23.67 -12.15 -17.59
CA HIS A 416 25.05 -12.66 -17.64
C HIS A 416 25.32 -13.60 -18.84
N LEU A 417 24.34 -14.41 -19.26
CA LEU A 417 24.49 -15.32 -20.41
C LEU A 417 24.56 -14.58 -21.75
N ARG A 418 24.00 -13.37 -21.87
CA ARG A 418 24.09 -12.54 -23.09
C ARG A 418 25.45 -11.86 -23.29
N ARG A 419 26.34 -11.90 -22.31
CA ARG A 419 27.67 -11.27 -22.39
C ARG A 419 28.80 -12.23 -22.78
N LEU A 420 28.49 -13.51 -23.01
CA LEU A 420 29.48 -14.56 -23.31
C LEU A 420 29.60 -14.95 -24.79
N HIS A 421 28.90 -14.27 -25.71
CA HIS A 421 29.03 -14.51 -27.16
C HIS A 421 29.50 -13.28 -27.96
N GLY A 422 30.43 -12.50 -27.40
CA GLY A 422 31.15 -11.46 -28.14
C GLY A 422 32.64 -11.75 -28.18
N GLY A 423 33.15 -12.14 -29.36
CA GLY A 423 34.55 -12.52 -29.57
C GLY A 423 35.54 -11.45 -29.12
N VAL A 424 36.43 -11.83 -28.20
CA VAL A 424 37.59 -11.05 -27.78
C VAL A 424 38.80 -11.99 -27.77
N SER A 425 39.91 -11.55 -28.37
CA SER A 425 41.10 -12.39 -28.55
C SER A 425 41.78 -12.78 -27.23
N LEU A 426 42.45 -13.93 -27.23
CA LEU A 426 43.19 -14.53 -26.11
C LEU A 426 44.15 -13.54 -25.42
N VAL A 427 44.70 -12.59 -26.18
CA VAL A 427 45.66 -11.56 -25.72
C VAL A 427 45.01 -10.54 -24.78
N GLN A 428 43.76 -10.15 -25.03
CA GLN A 428 43.04 -9.20 -24.17
C GLN A 428 42.66 -9.84 -22.83
N ASN A 429 42.37 -11.14 -22.82
CA ASN A 429 42.14 -11.91 -21.59
C ASN A 429 43.42 -12.03 -20.76
N CYS A 430 44.57 -12.29 -21.39
CA CYS A 430 45.86 -12.29 -20.69
C CYS A 430 46.21 -10.91 -20.11
N LEU A 431 45.92 -9.80 -20.81
CA LEU A 431 46.11 -8.43 -20.30
C LEU A 431 45.16 -8.09 -19.15
N ASN A 432 43.92 -8.57 -19.19
CA ASN A 432 42.94 -8.38 -18.11
C ASN A 432 43.27 -9.23 -16.87
N ILE A 433 43.76 -10.47 -17.08
CA ILE A 433 44.26 -11.34 -16.01
C ILE A 433 45.53 -10.74 -15.40
N ALA A 434 46.46 -10.21 -16.20
CA ALA A 434 47.66 -9.53 -15.72
C ALA A 434 47.33 -8.25 -14.92
N ARG A 435 46.34 -7.46 -15.35
CA ARG A 435 45.81 -6.31 -14.58
C ARG A 435 45.13 -6.74 -13.28
N MET A 436 44.39 -7.85 -13.27
CA MET A 436 43.81 -8.43 -12.06
C MET A 436 44.89 -8.89 -11.07
N VAL A 437 45.92 -9.59 -11.56
CA VAL A 437 47.04 -10.10 -10.75
C VAL A 437 47.89 -8.94 -10.22
N CYS A 438 48.11 -7.88 -11.02
CA CYS A 438 48.79 -6.67 -10.56
C CYS A 438 47.96 -5.87 -9.54
N GLY A 439 46.63 -5.78 -9.69
CA GLY A 439 45.74 -5.17 -8.69
C GLY A 439 45.65 -5.96 -7.37
N TRP A 440 46.00 -7.25 -7.40
CA TRP A 440 46.15 -8.12 -6.22
C TRP A 440 47.48 -7.91 -5.49
N ILE A 441 48.54 -7.57 -6.23
CA ILE A 441 49.89 -7.34 -5.71
C ILE A 441 50.05 -5.89 -5.25
N TRP A 442 49.43 -4.92 -5.92
CA TRP A 442 49.42 -3.50 -5.55
C TRP A 442 48.02 -2.89 -5.63
N SER A 443 47.48 -2.44 -4.48
CA SER A 443 46.28 -1.59 -4.45
C SER A 443 46.67 -0.19 -4.00
N ARG A 444 46.17 0.85 -4.68
CA ARG A 444 46.28 2.25 -4.22
C ARG A 444 44.88 2.84 -4.19
N ASP A 445 44.35 3.00 -2.99
CA ASP A 445 43.10 3.72 -2.78
C ASP A 445 43.43 5.13 -2.28
N GLU A 446 42.77 6.13 -2.84
CA GLU A 446 42.98 7.52 -2.49
C GLU A 446 41.63 8.15 -2.18
N VAL A 447 41.54 8.86 -1.05
CA VAL A 447 40.32 9.55 -0.62
C VAL A 447 40.66 11.01 -0.39
N LEU A 448 39.86 11.88 -1.00
CA LEU A 448 40.01 13.33 -0.91
C LEU A 448 38.95 13.88 0.04
N PHE A 449 39.36 14.80 0.91
CA PHE A 449 38.52 15.49 1.87
C PHE A 449 38.49 16.97 1.51
N HIS A 450 37.27 17.51 1.45
CA HIS A 450 37.03 18.91 1.11
C HIS A 450 36.17 19.56 2.18
N ALA A 451 36.39 20.85 2.42
CA ALA A 451 35.67 21.61 3.41
C ALA A 451 35.35 23.03 2.95
N SER A 452 34.18 23.54 3.35
CA SER A 452 33.84 24.97 3.22
C SER A 452 34.15 25.68 4.54
N LEU A 453 35.12 26.62 4.52
CA LEU A 453 35.53 27.40 5.71
C LEU A 453 34.66 28.66 5.93
N GLY A 454 33.36 28.59 5.62
CA GLY A 454 32.43 29.69 5.92
C GLY A 454 32.60 30.96 5.06
N LYS A 455 33.35 30.90 3.95
CA LYS A 455 33.43 32.02 2.99
C LYS A 455 32.17 32.06 2.12
N THR A 456 31.28 33.00 2.45
CA THR A 456 29.96 33.25 1.86
C THR A 456 30.05 34.06 0.56
N ASN A 457 30.61 33.49 -0.50
CA ASN A 457 30.42 34.05 -1.85
C ASN A 457 30.10 32.93 -2.84
N VAL A 458 29.07 32.14 -2.50
CA VAL A 458 28.51 31.14 -3.41
C VAL A 458 27.42 31.86 -4.22
N ALA A 459 27.58 31.88 -5.55
CA ALA A 459 26.59 32.44 -6.45
C ALA A 459 25.20 31.80 -6.22
N ALA A 460 24.13 32.59 -6.38
CA ALA A 460 22.76 32.11 -6.22
C ALA A 460 22.53 30.84 -7.05
N SER A 461 22.07 29.76 -6.41
CA SER A 461 21.72 28.51 -7.08
C SER A 461 20.27 28.57 -7.55
N ALA A 462 20.00 28.06 -8.75
CA ALA A 462 18.63 27.87 -9.25
C ALA A 462 17.94 26.65 -8.63
N VAL A 463 18.67 25.88 -7.82
CA VAL A 463 18.19 24.69 -7.11
C VAL A 463 17.66 25.10 -5.75
N ASP A 464 16.39 24.81 -5.48
CA ASP A 464 15.79 25.00 -4.16
C ASP A 464 16.23 23.86 -3.23
N ILE A 465 16.53 24.18 -1.97
CA ILE A 465 16.91 23.19 -0.97
C ILE A 465 16.26 23.47 0.37
N VAL A 466 15.67 22.43 0.94
CA VAL A 466 14.96 22.49 2.22
C VAL A 466 15.38 21.35 3.14
N PRO A 467 15.28 21.52 4.46
CA PRO A 467 15.32 20.40 5.38
C PRO A 467 14.23 19.39 5.03
N GLY A 468 14.59 18.10 4.96
CA GLY A 468 13.66 17.04 4.62
C GLY A 468 13.18 16.26 5.84
N THR A 469 12.05 15.59 5.67
CA THR A 469 11.39 14.73 6.67
C THR A 469 11.20 13.30 6.16
N LEU A 470 10.64 12.40 6.98
CA LEU A 470 10.31 11.05 6.52
C LEU A 470 9.24 11.07 5.44
N ASP A 471 8.29 11.99 5.56
CA ASP A 471 7.20 12.18 4.60
C ASP A 471 7.73 12.63 3.22
N ASP A 472 8.77 13.47 3.20
CA ASP A 472 9.40 13.88 1.94
C ASP A 472 10.12 12.72 1.25
N ILE A 473 10.85 11.89 2.01
CA ILE A 473 11.47 10.67 1.45
C ILE A 473 10.39 9.74 0.90
N ALA A 474 9.30 9.54 1.66
CA ALA A 474 8.16 8.73 1.23
C ALA A 474 7.59 9.23 -0.10
N SER A 475 7.41 10.54 -0.23
CA SER A 475 6.90 11.20 -1.43
C SER A 475 7.86 11.02 -2.62
N LEU A 476 9.17 11.18 -2.41
CA LEU A 476 10.18 10.93 -3.45
C LEU A 476 10.18 9.48 -3.93
N SER A 477 9.92 8.50 -3.06
CA SER A 477 9.79 7.09 -3.45
C SER A 477 8.57 6.82 -4.34
N VAL A 478 7.48 7.56 -4.13
CA VAL A 478 6.31 7.51 -5.01
C VAL A 478 6.62 8.14 -6.37
N GLU A 479 7.34 9.27 -6.37
CA GLU A 479 7.69 10.05 -7.55
C GLU A 479 8.73 9.32 -8.45
N PHE A 480 9.82 8.84 -7.86
CA PHE A 480 10.99 8.30 -8.60
C PHE A 480 11.13 6.76 -8.54
N GLY A 481 10.14 6.06 -7.98
CA GLY A 481 10.10 4.60 -7.88
C GLY A 481 10.64 4.03 -6.56
N PHE A 482 10.19 2.82 -6.21
CA PHE A 482 10.31 2.18 -4.88
C PHE A 482 11.75 1.79 -4.49
N PHE A 483 12.61 2.78 -4.26
CA PHE A 483 13.88 2.57 -3.54
C PHE A 483 13.67 2.58 -2.02
N LEU A 484 12.43 2.74 -1.52
CA LEU A 484 12.10 2.52 -0.13
C LEU A 484 11.44 1.17 0.08
N ASN A 485 12.06 0.34 0.90
CA ASN A 485 11.47 -0.83 1.51
C ASN A 485 11.62 -0.79 3.04
N ALA A 486 11.02 -1.76 3.73
CA ALA A 486 11.02 -1.81 5.19
C ALA A 486 12.44 -1.75 5.83
N LYS A 487 13.46 -2.27 5.14
CA LYS A 487 14.86 -2.22 5.61
C LYS A 487 15.43 -0.82 5.51
N GLU A 488 15.23 -0.13 4.38
CA GLU A 488 15.69 1.26 4.20
C GLU A 488 14.93 2.21 5.12
N LEU A 489 13.61 2.03 5.29
CA LEU A 489 12.83 2.77 6.27
C LEU A 489 13.42 2.65 7.67
N ALA A 490 13.74 1.42 8.11
CA ALA A 490 14.31 1.19 9.43
C ALA A 490 15.69 1.84 9.58
N GLU A 491 16.48 1.92 8.51
CA GLU A 491 17.74 2.64 8.47
C GLU A 491 17.52 4.15 8.62
N TYR A 492 16.69 4.74 7.76
CA TYR A 492 16.46 6.19 7.72
C TYR A 492 15.84 6.71 9.01
N ARG A 493 14.90 5.98 9.62
CA ARG A 493 14.39 6.29 10.96
C ARG A 493 15.48 6.29 12.01
N ARG A 494 16.37 5.29 11.99
CA ARG A 494 17.48 5.18 12.94
C ARG A 494 18.45 6.35 12.80
N ARG A 495 18.74 6.75 11.55
CA ARG A 495 19.59 7.90 11.23
C ARG A 495 19.03 9.19 11.79
N LEU A 496 17.77 9.51 11.49
CA LEU A 496 17.10 10.71 12.02
C LEU A 496 17.08 10.72 13.56
N LYS A 497 16.80 9.57 14.18
CA LYS A 497 16.84 9.43 15.65
C LYS A 497 18.23 9.64 16.25
N GLN A 498 19.28 9.31 15.51
CA GLN A 498 20.68 9.55 15.91
C GLN A 498 21.13 10.99 15.65
N GLY A 499 20.25 11.86 15.15
CA GLY A 499 20.54 13.27 14.88
C GLY A 499 21.06 13.55 13.47
N ASP A 500 20.95 12.59 12.53
CA ASP A 500 21.22 12.88 11.12
C ASP A 500 20.22 13.90 10.62
N ARG A 501 20.71 14.80 9.78
CA ARG A 501 19.89 15.79 9.09
C ARG A 501 19.72 15.39 7.65
N LEU A 502 18.50 15.55 7.16
CA LEU A 502 18.14 15.32 5.78
C LEU A 502 17.95 16.66 5.10
N PHE A 503 18.48 16.82 3.89
CA PHE A 503 18.19 17.96 3.02
C PHE A 503 17.79 17.45 1.64
N ILE A 504 16.78 18.08 1.06
CA ILE A 504 16.25 17.71 -0.25
C ILE A 504 16.40 18.91 -1.16
N ALA A 505 17.13 18.71 -2.25
CA ALA A 505 17.33 19.71 -3.28
C ALA A 505 16.51 19.34 -4.52
N ARG A 506 15.78 20.30 -5.11
CA ARG A 506 14.99 20.10 -6.33
C ARG A 506 15.46 21.03 -7.45
N GLY A 507 15.71 20.43 -8.61
CA GLY A 507 16.12 21.13 -9.82
C GLY A 507 14.93 21.68 -10.62
N PRO A 508 15.16 22.66 -11.51
CA PRO A 508 14.11 23.28 -12.31
C PRO A 508 13.48 22.33 -13.33
N SER A 509 14.13 21.22 -13.69
CA SER A 509 13.63 20.23 -14.64
C SER A 509 12.99 19.01 -13.95
N GLY A 510 12.76 19.08 -12.63
CA GLY A 510 12.17 18.00 -11.84
C GLY A 510 13.19 16.98 -11.31
N GLU A 511 14.48 17.30 -11.32
CA GLU A 511 15.50 16.49 -10.65
C GLU A 511 15.38 16.60 -9.12
N ALA A 512 15.77 15.54 -8.41
CA ALA A 512 15.83 15.55 -6.95
C ALA A 512 17.14 14.93 -6.43
N TRP A 513 17.71 15.57 -5.40
CA TRP A 513 18.86 15.08 -4.66
C TRP A 513 18.56 15.06 -3.17
N VAL A 514 19.02 14.01 -2.49
CA VAL A 514 18.79 13.83 -1.06
C VAL A 514 20.13 13.71 -0.36
N PHE A 515 20.45 14.69 0.48
CA PHE A 515 21.68 14.77 1.23
C PHE A 515 21.46 14.35 2.68
N TRP A 516 22.24 13.38 3.14
CA TRP A 516 22.31 13.02 4.55
C TRP A 516 23.56 13.62 5.19
N LEU A 517 23.35 14.42 6.23
CA LEU A 517 24.40 15.09 6.96
C LEU A 517 24.42 14.64 8.41
N ARG A 518 25.61 14.55 9.00
CA ARG A 518 25.77 14.24 10.43
C ARG A 518 26.85 15.12 11.05
N TRP A 519 26.64 15.54 12.29
CA TRP A 519 27.68 16.16 13.09
C TRP A 519 28.76 15.15 13.48
N ARG A 520 30.02 15.47 13.19
CA ARG A 520 31.17 14.63 13.49
C ARG A 520 32.29 15.45 14.09
N SER A 521 33.00 14.86 15.05
CA SER A 521 34.33 15.29 15.48
C SER A 521 35.45 14.54 14.74
N GLU A 522 35.15 13.43 14.08
CA GLU A 522 36.07 12.67 13.23
C GLU A 522 35.33 12.08 12.01
N ILE A 523 35.98 12.07 10.85
CA ILE A 523 35.49 11.40 9.63
C ILE A 523 36.15 10.03 9.52
N THR A 524 35.35 8.97 9.47
CA THR A 524 35.85 7.59 9.34
C THR A 524 35.45 7.00 8.00
N VAL A 525 36.44 6.61 7.19
CA VAL A 525 36.20 6.08 5.83
C VAL A 525 36.15 4.55 5.87
N ARG A 526 34.93 4.00 5.96
CA ARG A 526 34.71 2.55 6.13
C ARG A 526 35.28 1.72 4.99
N GLU A 527 35.24 2.24 3.77
CA GLU A 527 35.76 1.59 2.55
C GLU A 527 37.27 1.32 2.64
N LEU A 528 37.99 2.09 3.45
CA LEU A 528 39.44 1.96 3.65
C LEU A 528 39.83 1.23 4.94
N GLY A 529 38.85 0.81 5.75
CA GLY A 529 39.02 0.13 7.03
C GLY A 529 38.79 1.03 8.25
N SER A 530 38.54 0.41 9.41
CA SER A 530 38.17 1.06 10.68
C SER A 530 39.15 2.11 11.21
N ASP A 531 40.41 2.04 10.77
CA ASP A 531 41.50 2.87 11.28
C ASP A 531 41.76 4.10 10.39
N CYS A 532 40.98 4.28 9.31
CA CYS A 532 41.04 5.47 8.47
C CYS A 532 40.17 6.58 9.08
N LYS A 533 40.78 7.38 9.95
CA LYS A 533 40.12 8.47 10.68
C LYS A 533 40.79 9.81 10.38
N LEU A 534 39.99 10.83 10.09
CA LEU A 534 40.40 12.22 10.04
C LEU A 534 39.77 12.96 11.23
N PRO A 535 40.52 13.29 12.28
CA PRO A 535 40.02 14.15 13.35
C PRO A 535 39.75 15.55 12.79
N LEU A 536 38.60 16.12 13.16
CA LEU A 536 38.22 17.48 12.77
C LEU A 536 38.58 18.44 13.92
N SER A 537 39.05 19.64 13.55
CA SER A 537 39.46 20.66 14.54
C SER A 537 38.28 21.15 15.41
N ALA A 538 37.06 21.05 14.90
CA ALA A 538 35.82 21.29 15.63
C ALA A 538 34.70 20.36 15.11
N PRO A 539 33.68 20.05 15.94
CA PRO A 539 32.49 19.35 15.47
C PRO A 539 31.89 20.05 14.25
N SER A 540 31.78 19.34 13.13
CA SER A 540 31.35 19.90 11.85
C SER A 540 30.31 19.01 11.18
N LEU A 541 29.53 19.56 10.24
CA LEU A 541 28.59 18.78 9.44
C LEU A 541 29.35 18.04 8.33
N VAL A 542 29.13 16.73 8.23
CA VAL A 542 29.72 15.89 7.19
C VAL A 542 28.60 15.37 6.30
N VAL A 543 28.74 15.54 4.98
CA VAL A 543 27.89 14.90 3.98
C VAL A 543 28.28 13.42 3.91
N GLU A 544 27.44 12.57 4.49
CA GLU A 544 27.68 11.11 4.60
C GLU A 544 27.18 10.37 3.36
N GLU A 545 26.10 10.85 2.75
CA GLU A 545 25.48 10.21 1.60
C GLU A 545 24.72 11.25 0.75
N CYS A 546 24.75 11.06 -0.56
CA CYS A 546 23.88 11.78 -1.50
C CYS A 546 23.20 10.78 -2.42
N TRP A 547 21.87 10.71 -2.35
CA TRP A 547 21.05 10.02 -3.34
C TRP A 547 20.66 10.97 -4.47
N THR A 548 20.52 10.45 -5.69
CA THR A 548 20.20 11.22 -6.90
C THR A 548 19.09 10.51 -7.68
N ALA A 549 18.09 11.26 -8.15
CA ALA A 549 16.99 10.71 -8.91
C ALA A 549 17.46 10.00 -10.21
N PRO A 550 16.88 8.85 -10.60
CA PRO A 550 17.36 8.02 -11.72
C PRO A 550 17.43 8.74 -13.08
N HIS A 551 16.59 9.75 -13.31
CA HIS A 551 16.52 10.49 -14.58
C HIS A 551 17.53 11.65 -14.66
N ALA A 552 18.16 12.04 -13.54
CA ALA A 552 19.18 13.09 -13.50
C ALA A 552 20.52 12.66 -14.15
N GLY A 553 20.56 11.46 -14.76
CA GLY A 553 21.75 10.89 -15.39
C GLY A 553 22.75 10.35 -14.36
N VAL A 554 23.54 9.34 -14.75
CA VAL A 554 24.57 8.70 -13.90
C VAL A 554 25.75 9.63 -13.57
N ARG A 555 25.64 10.94 -13.86
CA ARG A 555 26.65 11.94 -13.54
C ARG A 555 26.31 12.55 -12.20
N GLN A 556 26.98 12.03 -11.16
CA GLN A 556 27.60 12.72 -10.03
C GLN A 556 26.88 13.95 -9.47
N VAL A 557 26.73 14.00 -8.14
CA VAL A 557 26.19 15.13 -7.37
C VAL A 557 26.49 16.47 -8.07
N PRO A 558 25.49 17.13 -8.67
CA PRO A 558 25.74 18.30 -9.48
C PRO A 558 26.25 19.43 -8.59
N ALA A 559 27.24 20.17 -9.11
CA ALA A 559 27.83 21.30 -8.43
C ALA A 559 26.78 22.27 -7.88
N GLU A 560 25.67 22.45 -8.62
CA GLU A 560 24.55 23.33 -8.23
C GLU A 560 23.78 22.86 -6.98
N ALA A 561 23.55 21.55 -6.83
CA ALA A 561 22.89 21.01 -5.65
C ALA A 561 23.81 21.10 -4.42
N LEU A 562 25.11 20.87 -4.58
CA LEU A 562 26.11 21.11 -3.53
C LEU A 562 26.23 22.59 -3.18
N ARG A 563 26.22 23.49 -4.17
CA ARG A 563 26.20 24.94 -3.95
C ARG A 563 24.99 25.35 -3.13
N ALA A 564 23.80 24.85 -3.49
CA ALA A 564 22.58 25.13 -2.75
C ALA A 564 22.69 24.66 -1.30
N LEU A 565 23.21 23.44 -1.06
CA LEU A 565 23.44 22.92 0.29
C LEU A 565 24.42 23.77 1.10
N VAL A 566 25.56 24.14 0.52
CA VAL A 566 26.57 24.99 1.18
C VAL A 566 26.01 26.37 1.48
N GLY A 567 25.24 26.95 0.55
CA GLY A 567 24.56 28.24 0.74
C GLY A 567 23.50 28.19 1.85
N HIS A 568 22.66 27.14 1.87
CA HIS A 568 21.62 26.97 2.89
C HIS A 568 22.19 26.79 4.30
N LEU A 569 23.38 26.20 4.40
CA LEU A 569 24.08 25.96 5.65
C LEU A 569 25.18 27.00 5.93
N ALA A 570 25.11 28.17 5.28
CA ALA A 570 26.05 29.27 5.48
C ALA A 570 26.28 29.54 6.98
N GLY A 571 27.55 29.65 7.37
CA GLY A 571 27.98 29.77 8.77
C GLY A 571 28.35 28.45 9.46
N ASN A 572 28.08 27.29 8.85
CA ASN A 572 28.57 26.00 9.34
C ASN A 572 29.78 25.53 8.53
N GLN A 573 30.73 24.85 9.18
CA GLN A 573 31.75 24.09 8.47
C GLN A 573 31.15 22.79 7.92
N ILE A 574 31.21 22.64 6.60
CA ILE A 574 30.67 21.48 5.88
C ILE A 574 31.82 20.70 5.26
N TRP A 575 31.83 19.41 5.49
CA TRP A 575 32.81 18.47 4.98
C TRP A 575 32.18 17.49 4.02
N ILE A 576 32.90 17.16 2.95
CA ILE A 576 32.56 16.07 2.03
C ILE A 576 33.84 15.29 1.71
N TYR A 577 33.73 13.98 1.59
CA TYR A 577 34.84 13.13 1.19
C TYR A 577 34.40 12.14 0.11
N HIS A 578 35.34 11.74 -0.74
CA HIS A 578 35.08 10.75 -1.79
C HIS A 578 36.35 10.02 -2.22
N VAL A 579 36.19 8.85 -2.84
CA VAL A 579 37.31 8.07 -3.38
C VAL A 579 37.74 8.67 -4.73
N HIS A 580 39.01 9.04 -4.85
CA HIS A 580 39.65 9.64 -6.02
C HIS A 580 39.63 8.68 -7.23
N GLY A 581 39.51 9.24 -8.44
CA GLY A 581 39.44 8.48 -9.70
C GLY A 581 38.02 8.18 -10.21
N ARG A 582 36.97 8.58 -9.47
CA ARG A 582 35.58 8.57 -9.96
C ARG A 582 35.21 9.91 -10.63
N GLY A 583 35.70 10.16 -11.86
CA GLY A 583 35.20 11.23 -12.75
C GLY A 583 35.09 12.67 -12.18
N SER A 584 34.23 13.50 -12.78
CA SER A 584 34.05 14.97 -12.58
C SER A 584 33.64 15.48 -11.18
N LEU A 585 33.67 14.66 -10.13
CA LEU A 585 33.17 15.03 -8.80
C LEU A 585 34.10 16.04 -8.12
N ASP A 586 35.41 15.90 -8.35
CA ASP A 586 36.43 16.86 -7.92
C ASP A 586 36.11 18.29 -8.39
N GLN A 587 35.72 18.43 -9.66
CA GLN A 587 35.37 19.72 -10.23
C GLN A 587 34.04 20.22 -9.65
N ALA A 588 33.03 19.35 -9.51
CA ALA A 588 31.74 19.74 -8.95
C ALA A 588 31.83 20.21 -7.48
N ILE A 589 32.65 19.55 -6.66
CA ILE A 589 32.91 19.93 -5.27
C ILE A 589 33.63 21.28 -5.22
N LYS A 590 34.63 21.48 -6.09
CA LYS A 590 35.35 22.76 -6.19
C LYS A 590 34.45 23.90 -6.64
N ASP A 591 33.62 23.67 -7.67
CA ASP A 591 32.63 24.62 -8.18
C ASP A 591 31.53 24.94 -7.16
N ALA A 592 31.38 24.08 -6.14
CA ALA A 592 30.51 24.28 -5.00
C ALA A 592 31.12 25.08 -3.84
N GLY A 593 32.38 25.51 -3.98
CA GLY A 593 33.07 26.31 -2.95
C GLY A 593 33.59 25.46 -1.78
N LEU A 594 33.79 24.15 -1.99
CA LEU A 594 34.45 23.27 -1.02
C LEU A 594 35.91 23.07 -1.44
N ASP A 595 36.83 23.62 -0.65
CA ASP A 595 38.26 23.54 -0.91
C ASP A 595 38.81 22.17 -0.52
N PHE A 596 39.76 21.66 -1.31
CA PHE A 596 40.53 20.48 -0.96
C PHE A 596 41.41 20.74 0.28
N ARG A 597 41.39 19.81 1.26
CA ARG A 597 42.09 19.95 2.55
C ARG A 597 43.05 18.82 2.85
N TYR A 598 42.60 17.59 2.70
CA TYR A 598 43.37 16.41 3.04
C TYR A 598 43.20 15.33 1.98
N ARG A 599 44.23 14.51 1.85
CA ARG A 599 44.23 13.31 1.02
C ARG A 599 44.74 12.15 1.85
N PHE A 600 43.94 11.10 1.92
CA PHE A 600 44.35 9.84 2.52
C PHE A 600 44.71 8.85 1.43
N ILE A 601 45.90 8.25 1.52
CA ILE A 601 46.39 7.26 0.56
C ILE A 601 46.62 5.94 1.29
N ARG A 602 45.94 4.89 0.85
CA ARG A 602 46.17 3.51 1.27
C ARG A 602 46.90 2.76 0.15
N ARG A 603 48.10 2.28 0.43
CA ARG A 603 48.88 1.43 -0.49
C ARG A 603 48.95 0.01 0.07
N GLY A 604 48.44 -0.97 -0.66
CA GLY A 604 48.53 -2.40 -0.34
C GLY A 604 49.64 -3.08 -1.14
N PHE A 605 50.44 -3.92 -0.49
CA PHE A 605 51.36 -4.88 -1.11
C PHE A 605 51.17 -6.26 -0.47
N LEU A 606 50.75 -7.27 -1.24
CA LEU A 606 50.53 -8.65 -0.75
C LEU A 606 49.73 -8.69 0.59
N ARG A 607 48.61 -7.94 0.65
CA ARG A 607 47.75 -7.75 1.85
C ARG A 607 48.39 -7.05 3.07
N ARG A 608 49.63 -6.58 2.99
CA ARG A 608 50.20 -5.60 3.94
C ARG A 608 49.89 -4.19 3.46
N PHE A 609 49.26 -3.39 4.30
CA PHE A 609 48.83 -2.03 3.96
C PHE A 609 49.71 -0.99 4.65
N ARG A 610 50.24 -0.02 3.88
CA ARG A 610 50.77 1.25 4.41
C ARG A 610 49.78 2.37 4.12
N ARG A 611 49.57 3.22 5.11
CA ARG A 611 48.59 4.32 5.08
C ARG A 611 49.34 5.63 5.35
N SER A 612 49.00 6.68 4.61
CA SER A 612 49.58 8.01 4.81
C SER A 612 48.49 9.07 4.63
N LEU A 613 48.31 9.93 5.63
CA LEU A 613 47.54 11.15 5.51
C LEU A 613 48.47 12.26 5.00
N VAL A 614 48.06 12.94 3.93
CA VAL A 614 48.80 14.04 3.32
C VAL A 614 47.91 15.28 3.39
N THR A 615 48.40 16.32 4.07
CA THR A 615 47.79 17.65 4.10
C THR A 615 47.96 18.34 2.74
N ALA A 616 46.96 19.11 2.32
CA ALA A 616 47.14 20.00 1.18
C ALA A 616 48.29 20.99 1.46
N PRO A 617 49.08 21.40 0.45
CA PRO A 617 50.01 22.51 0.64
C PRO A 617 49.19 23.74 1.07
N ALA A 618 49.51 24.29 2.24
CA ALA A 618 48.90 25.51 2.72
C ALA A 618 49.17 26.62 1.70
N ASN A 619 48.12 27.17 1.09
CA ASN A 619 48.23 28.56 0.64
C ASN A 619 48.47 29.37 1.91
N SER A 620 49.64 30.00 1.94
CA SER A 620 50.16 30.87 2.99
C SER A 620 49.07 31.75 3.60
N ASP A 621 48.82 31.57 4.89
CA ASP A 621 48.70 32.62 5.91
C ASP A 621 47.98 32.07 7.13
N GLU A 622 48.68 31.28 7.96
CA GLU A 622 48.41 31.13 9.40
C GLU A 622 49.66 30.50 10.08
N PRO A 623 50.03 30.94 11.30
CA PRO A 623 51.33 30.62 11.88
C PRO A 623 51.38 29.19 12.42
N ARG A 624 52.48 28.50 12.11
CA ARG A 624 52.77 27.14 12.60
C ARG A 624 52.77 27.10 14.14
N GLN A 625 51.98 26.20 14.70
CA GLN A 625 52.20 25.66 16.05
C GLN A 625 52.73 24.22 15.95
N GLU A 626 53.60 23.91 16.90
CA GLU A 626 54.58 22.81 16.92
C GLU A 626 53.99 21.39 16.84
N GLU A 627 54.75 20.50 16.20
CA GLU A 627 54.52 19.05 16.11
C GLU A 627 54.55 18.37 17.49
N PRO A 628 53.72 17.36 17.75
CA PRO A 628 54.05 16.29 18.69
C PRO A 628 54.60 15.06 17.94
N GLY A 629 55.68 14.52 18.48
CA GLY A 629 56.55 13.54 17.83
C GLY A 629 55.99 12.12 17.68
N GLU A 630 56.75 11.34 16.92
CA GLU A 630 56.58 9.91 16.68
C GLU A 630 56.33 9.12 17.97
N VAL A 631 55.21 8.37 18.00
CA VAL A 631 55.04 7.24 18.91
C VAL A 631 55.09 5.96 18.10
N ILE A 632 56.24 5.30 18.14
CA ILE A 632 56.43 3.91 17.73
C ILE A 632 55.82 3.03 18.84
N GLY A 633 54.69 2.39 18.57
CA GLY A 633 54.10 1.37 19.42
C GLY A 633 54.23 -0.01 18.78
N ALA A 634 55.23 -0.77 19.21
CA ALA A 634 55.36 -2.19 18.93
C ALA A 634 54.35 -3.01 19.77
N SER A 635 53.86 -4.07 19.16
CA SER A 635 53.05 -5.18 19.69
C SER A 635 53.05 -5.40 21.21
N SER A 636 51.85 -5.32 21.80
CA SER A 636 51.24 -6.30 22.71
C SER A 636 49.72 -6.15 22.64
#